data_AF-A0A8B8CYX9-F1
#
_entry.id   AF-A0A8B8CYX9-F1
#
_cell.length_a   1.000
_cell.length_b   1.000
_cell.length_c   1.000
_cell.angle_alpha   90.00
_cell.angle_beta   90.00
_cell.angle_gamma   90.00
#
_symmetry.space_group_name_H-M   'P 1'
#
loop_
_entity.id
_entity.type
_entity.pdbx_description
1 polymer ?
#
loop_
_entity_poly.entity_id
_entity_poly.type
_entity_poly.pdbx_seq_one_letter_code
_entity_poly.pdbx_strand_id
1 'polypeptide(L)'
;MDVQSLGVDFELAEVGCHGAFIPVPKRKCDGDQVIPRKTLPVGLPPILPSWDEELEKFLTCIDHVPIHDLTNAQRFWPREPHPENLYHAEVLGVQTTIQVDRNPTTGQLLGYKEEYLESTTEGRTSLSLRRPPGPASQDVRGSSANFPFLPGGMEEVDTILSKEKEDILHFEKDLLSVAPGLKEGMTFDDLDMTSRPEEPSVVSLADLMSAADLDEFNFGEEEDKKESEENDTGQGQIQGDIILEEEESLENLVKIDNESLSERAFKVTSEERREEWAIKVDIDHPVTDFHDRIPDMAYKYPFELDVFQKQAILHLENHESVFVAAHTSAGKTVVAEYAIALSLKHMTRTVYTSPIKALSNQKYREFKQTFGEVGLITGDVQINQTASCLIMTTEILRSMLYNGSDVIRDLEWVIFDEVHYINDAERGVVWEEVLIMLPQHVNIILLSATVPNTLEFADWIGRTKKKKIFVISTLKRPVPLEHHLYTGTSGKTSTELFLIVDEKKNFLTSGYNKALDAKKDRSKSAQGFGPKGTRGGHPNQDKNVWISVIDMLKKKDKLPAVAFTFSKRKIDENALNLQNKDLTTASEKSEIHIFFRTAIKKLKPPDQKLPQVLQMETLLQNGIGVHHSGILPILKEVVEMLFQRALVKILFATETFAMGVNMPARTVVFDSIRKHDGTCFRDLLPGEYIQMAGRAGRRGLDSTGTVIIMCKGDVPEMSDLHKMMLGKPTKLESQFRLTYSMILNLLRVEQLRVEDMMKRSFSEFHQQKDVHKHKVTLDQLHSQVSRIRPIECYLCSVDLEKYYDTCRDYQCLKSKLQEVVLSHPAAIKALTAGRVIVISNNFHSNQLGIVLTSTMAANNERVFTCLVLCDKNKSVKAQSEERQEEAEVTPMTDRDLYLPAAPCGHDLIQVKAKDVSTVTVKSIRVEATKIIDDIKKRQMTRFKDDPPGKSVTAASQELSRLIESNIQGLPGLDPVKDLHLRDIDLVEQFRSLQLIEESFKSYQCINCPHFSDHFEEHKHNTKLKDEYKRLKFLLSDESLSLLPEYQQRVQVLKHLNYIDENNAVQLKGRVACEISNHEIMITELVFENVLTELHPTEIAALLSCVVFEQKNCSEPKLAPELVKGKESILSIARQISGLQRQYGMNLVGDYEDEFKFGLMEVVFEWARGLPFAEITGLTDVQEGIIVRCIQRLHETLRDVRNAARIIGDPVLYRKMEEASLMIKRDIVFAASLYTQ
;
A
#
# COMPACT_ATOMS: atom_id res chain seq x y z
N MET A 1 41.96 -32.77 44.05
CA MET A 1 42.09 -33.61 45.27
C MET A 1 43.50 -33.42 45.81
N ASP A 2 43.61 -33.38 47.13
CA ASP A 2 44.77 -33.48 48.03
C ASP A 2 46.16 -32.96 47.59
N VAL A 3 46.66 -31.99 48.36
CA VAL A 3 48.05 -31.51 48.36
C VAL A 3 48.68 -31.85 49.72
N GLN A 4 49.41 -32.97 49.83
CA GLN A 4 50.23 -33.30 50.99
C GLN A 4 51.46 -34.16 50.61
N SER A 5 52.58 -33.53 50.24
CA SER A 5 53.90 -34.22 50.16
C SER A 5 55.15 -33.34 50.21
N LEU A 6 55.04 -32.00 50.27
CA LEU A 6 56.20 -31.09 50.33
C LEU A 6 56.07 -30.12 51.52
N GLY A 7 56.75 -30.43 52.63
CA GLY A 7 56.79 -29.60 53.83
C GLY A 7 57.73 -28.41 53.68
N VAL A 8 57.21 -27.28 53.21
CA VAL A 8 57.91 -25.99 53.11
C VAL A 8 57.03 -24.90 53.72
N ASP A 9 57.57 -24.13 54.66
CA ASP A 9 56.88 -22.96 55.21
C ASP A 9 57.00 -21.76 54.25
N PHE A 10 55.89 -21.05 54.05
CA PHE A 10 55.80 -19.86 53.18
C PHE A 10 55.40 -18.61 53.99
N GLU A 11 55.86 -17.44 53.56
CA GLU A 11 55.34 -16.14 54.00
C GLU A 11 54.70 -15.39 52.84
N LEU A 12 53.67 -14.57 53.12
CA LEU A 12 52.98 -13.78 52.11
C LEU A 12 53.66 -12.41 51.91
N ALA A 13 54.20 -12.17 50.72
CA ALA A 13 54.76 -10.89 50.33
C ALA A 13 53.76 -10.10 49.47
N GLU A 14 53.46 -8.86 49.86
CA GLU A 14 52.60 -7.96 49.08
C GLU A 14 53.39 -7.37 47.89
N VAL A 15 52.83 -7.45 46.69
CA VAL A 15 53.47 -7.02 45.44
C VAL A 15 52.64 -5.93 44.76
N GLY A 16 53.19 -4.71 44.74
CA GLY A 16 52.53 -3.54 44.15
C GLY A 16 51.42 -2.94 45.02
N CYS A 17 50.82 -1.85 44.55
CA CYS A 17 49.90 -1.03 45.34
C CYS A 17 48.44 -1.56 45.42
N HIS A 18 48.22 -2.84 45.15
CA HIS A 18 46.89 -3.40 44.85
C HIS A 18 46.50 -4.58 45.76
N GLY A 19 47.18 -4.78 46.90
CA GLY A 19 46.82 -5.82 47.88
C GLY A 19 47.01 -7.27 47.41
N ALA A 20 47.80 -7.49 46.35
CA ALA A 20 48.11 -8.81 45.84
C ALA A 20 49.26 -9.44 46.65
N PHE A 21 49.01 -10.58 47.29
CA PHE A 21 50.01 -11.31 48.08
C PHE A 21 50.47 -12.58 47.35
N ILE A 22 51.78 -12.80 47.31
CA ILE A 22 52.39 -14.02 46.74
C ILE A 22 53.09 -14.80 47.87
N PRO A 23 52.89 -16.12 47.99
CA PRO A 23 53.61 -16.96 48.95
C PRO A 23 55.06 -17.16 48.51
N VAL A 24 56.01 -16.82 49.38
CA VAL A 24 57.46 -16.94 49.16
C VAL A 24 58.06 -17.92 50.17
N PRO A 25 58.92 -18.88 49.77
CA PRO A 25 59.53 -19.83 50.71
C PRO A 25 60.37 -19.15 51.79
N LYS A 26 60.14 -19.54 53.06
CA LYS A 26 60.76 -18.91 54.23
C LYS A 26 62.22 -19.37 54.41
N ARG A 27 63.16 -18.73 53.71
CA ARG A 27 64.61 -19.01 53.83
C ARG A 27 65.12 -18.71 55.24
N LYS A 28 65.70 -19.72 55.91
CA LYS A 28 66.54 -19.54 57.09
C LYS A 28 67.94 -19.09 56.66
N CYS A 29 68.29 -17.85 56.96
CA CYS A 29 69.66 -17.33 56.94
C CYS A 29 69.85 -16.45 58.18
N ASP A 30 70.91 -16.71 58.94
CA ASP A 30 71.32 -15.87 60.06
C ASP A 30 72.08 -14.62 59.57
N GLY A 31 72.01 -13.51 60.33
CA GLY A 31 72.93 -12.37 60.19
C GLY A 31 72.42 -11.15 59.40
N ASP A 32 71.89 -10.18 60.15
CA ASP A 32 71.85 -8.73 59.90
C ASP A 32 72.05 -8.18 58.46
N GLN A 33 70.95 -7.84 57.79
CA GLN A 33 70.77 -6.49 57.25
C GLN A 33 69.29 -6.14 57.03
N VAL A 34 68.91 -4.89 57.31
CA VAL A 34 67.50 -4.50 57.52
C VAL A 34 67.19 -3.15 56.85
N ILE A 35 66.16 -3.14 55.97
CA ILE A 35 65.40 -1.96 55.48
C ILE A 35 66.19 -1.02 54.51
N PRO A 36 65.54 -0.31 53.54
CA PRO A 36 64.09 -0.01 53.44
C PRO A 36 63.34 -0.52 52.20
N ARG A 37 62.02 -0.65 52.37
CA ARG A 37 61.04 -0.82 51.27
C ARG A 37 60.61 0.54 50.70
N LYS A 38 61.16 0.97 49.55
CA LYS A 38 60.45 1.73 48.47
C LYS A 38 61.37 2.07 47.28
N THR A 39 60.78 2.00 46.07
CA THR A 39 61.23 2.63 44.80
C THR A 39 62.65 2.36 44.29
N LEU A 40 62.79 1.26 43.52
CA LEU A 40 63.44 1.11 42.19
C LEU A 40 64.69 1.94 41.83
N PRO A 41 65.68 1.28 41.17
CA PRO A 41 65.72 1.44 39.70
C PRO A 41 65.87 0.12 38.92
N VAL A 42 65.75 0.23 37.59
CA VAL A 42 65.97 -0.82 36.60
C VAL A 42 67.44 -1.28 36.60
N GLY A 43 67.66 -2.61 36.65
CA GLY A 43 68.96 -3.21 36.38
C GLY A 43 69.27 -3.27 34.87
N LEU A 44 70.54 -3.21 34.51
CA LEU A 44 71.01 -3.26 33.12
C LEU A 44 70.50 -4.52 32.38
N PRO A 45 70.32 -4.46 31.03
CA PRO A 45 69.89 -5.62 30.26
C PRO A 45 70.89 -6.78 30.40
N PRO A 46 70.43 -8.04 30.36
CA PRO A 46 71.33 -9.18 30.33
C PRO A 46 72.22 -9.11 29.09
N ILE A 47 73.45 -9.63 29.24
CA ILE A 47 74.41 -9.80 28.15
C ILE A 47 73.77 -10.73 27.10
N LEU A 48 74.07 -10.50 25.82
CA LEU A 48 73.66 -11.41 24.74
C LEU A 48 74.06 -12.86 25.09
N PRO A 49 73.20 -13.87 24.82
CA PRO A 49 73.58 -15.26 25.02
C PRO A 49 74.82 -15.61 24.21
N SER A 50 75.59 -16.60 24.65
CA SER A 50 76.72 -17.06 23.86
C SER A 50 76.22 -17.76 22.58
N TRP A 51 77.03 -17.72 21.53
CA TRP A 51 76.77 -18.52 20.33
C TRP A 51 76.65 -20.02 20.66
N ASP A 52 77.35 -20.48 21.70
CA ASP A 52 77.26 -21.85 22.20
C ASP A 52 75.89 -22.13 22.84
N GLU A 53 75.31 -21.21 23.62
CA GLU A 53 73.96 -21.36 24.20
C GLU A 53 72.85 -21.31 23.14
N GLU A 54 73.00 -20.51 22.09
CA GLU A 54 72.05 -20.49 20.97
C GLU A 54 72.18 -21.75 20.10
N LEU A 55 73.41 -22.22 19.83
CA LEU A 55 73.64 -23.46 19.11
C LEU A 55 73.17 -24.69 19.91
N GLU A 56 73.41 -24.73 21.22
CA GLU A 56 72.93 -25.80 22.09
C GLU A 56 71.40 -25.83 22.15
N LYS A 57 70.71 -24.68 22.23
CA LYS A 57 69.25 -24.62 22.06
C LYS A 57 68.81 -25.13 20.68
N PHE A 58 69.47 -24.72 19.60
CA PHE A 58 69.10 -25.15 18.24
C PHE A 58 69.31 -26.67 18.02
N LEU A 59 70.24 -27.29 18.75
CA LEU A 59 70.54 -28.73 18.68
C LEU A 59 69.73 -29.58 19.68
N THR A 60 69.26 -29.00 20.80
CA THR A 60 68.51 -29.74 21.85
C THR A 60 67.00 -29.53 21.81
N CYS A 61 66.52 -28.36 21.40
CA CYS A 61 65.10 -28.06 21.27
C CYS A 61 64.55 -28.60 19.94
N ILE A 62 64.13 -29.87 19.93
CA ILE A 62 63.42 -30.49 18.80
C ILE A 62 62.21 -29.65 18.34
N ASP A 63 61.54 -28.95 19.26
CA ASP A 63 60.42 -28.03 18.97
C ASP A 63 60.81 -26.81 18.12
N HIS A 64 62.10 -26.53 17.94
CA HIS A 64 62.64 -25.49 17.05
C HIS A 64 63.17 -26.05 15.72
N VAL A 65 63.21 -27.36 15.54
CA VAL A 65 63.43 -27.96 14.22
C VAL A 65 62.12 -27.85 13.44
N PRO A 66 62.06 -27.11 12.32
CA PRO A 66 60.88 -27.12 11.48
C PRO A 66 60.68 -28.54 10.94
N ILE A 67 59.52 -29.16 11.22
CA ILE A 67 59.18 -30.51 10.77
C ILE A 67 58.83 -30.47 9.28
N HIS A 68 59.86 -30.25 8.47
CA HIS A 68 59.81 -30.28 7.00
C HIS A 68 59.70 -31.73 6.53
N ASP A 69 58.50 -32.30 6.63
CA ASP A 69 57.69 -32.63 5.45
C ASP A 69 56.31 -33.17 5.87
N LEU A 70 55.37 -32.26 6.16
CA LEU A 70 53.98 -32.61 6.50
C LEU A 70 53.32 -33.48 5.42
N THR A 71 53.69 -33.30 4.15
CA THR A 71 53.22 -34.08 3.00
C THR A 71 53.61 -35.55 3.06
N ASN A 72 54.74 -35.88 3.71
CA ASN A 72 55.17 -37.26 3.94
C ASN A 72 54.63 -37.86 5.25
N ALA A 73 54.27 -37.02 6.22
CA ALA A 73 53.70 -37.46 7.50
C ALA A 73 52.17 -37.66 7.45
N GLN A 74 51.46 -36.83 6.68
CA GLN A 74 50.00 -36.86 6.58
C GLN A 74 49.51 -38.01 5.69
N ARG A 75 49.08 -39.10 6.30
CA ARG A 75 48.31 -40.15 5.61
C ARG A 75 46.83 -39.81 5.61
N PHE A 76 46.29 -39.47 4.44
CA PHE A 76 44.84 -39.40 4.26
C PHE A 76 44.28 -40.83 4.27
N TRP A 77 43.52 -41.17 5.32
CA TRP A 77 42.70 -42.37 5.31
C TRP A 77 41.47 -42.12 4.43
N PRO A 78 41.30 -42.83 3.30
CA PRO A 78 40.04 -42.78 2.58
C PRO A 78 38.95 -43.31 3.50
N ARG A 79 37.90 -42.51 3.70
CA ARG A 79 36.66 -42.95 4.32
C ARG A 79 35.66 -43.20 3.21
N GLU A 80 35.01 -44.34 3.24
CA GLU A 80 33.86 -44.58 2.38
C GLU A 80 32.72 -43.63 2.82
N PRO A 81 32.12 -42.85 1.91
CA PRO A 81 31.01 -41.99 2.24
C PRO A 81 29.76 -42.86 2.39
N HIS A 82 29.20 -42.90 3.60
CA HIS A 82 27.88 -43.48 3.86
C HIS A 82 26.84 -42.34 3.90
N PRO A 83 26.24 -41.94 2.75
CA PRO A 83 25.27 -40.84 2.69
C PRO A 83 24.00 -41.14 3.48
N GLU A 84 23.69 -42.42 3.69
CA GLU A 84 22.59 -42.92 4.52
C GLU A 84 22.60 -42.34 5.96
N ASN A 85 23.80 -42.07 6.52
CA ASN A 85 23.94 -41.44 7.83
C ASN A 85 23.51 -39.96 7.86
N LEU A 86 23.15 -39.37 6.73
CA LEU A 86 22.55 -38.03 6.63
C LEU A 86 21.02 -38.07 6.53
N TYR A 87 20.42 -39.25 6.34
CA TYR A 87 18.97 -39.39 6.27
C TYR A 87 18.37 -39.33 7.68
N HIS A 88 17.42 -38.42 7.86
CA HIS A 88 16.69 -38.24 9.10
C HIS A 88 15.26 -38.77 8.93
N ALA A 89 14.97 -39.93 9.50
CA ALA A 89 13.59 -40.36 9.67
C ALA A 89 12.91 -39.47 10.70
N GLU A 90 11.86 -38.75 10.31
CA GLU A 90 11.04 -38.01 11.27
C GLU A 90 10.31 -39.02 12.17
N VAL A 91 10.55 -38.93 13.48
CA VAL A 91 9.81 -39.71 14.47
C VAL A 91 8.37 -39.19 14.48
N LEU A 92 7.41 -40.10 14.32
CA LEU A 92 5.98 -39.79 14.36
C LEU A 92 5.64 -38.86 15.52
N GLY A 93 5.04 -37.71 15.19
CA GLY A 93 4.53 -36.77 16.18
C GLY A 93 3.47 -37.41 17.08
N VAL A 94 3.28 -36.86 18.28
CA VAL A 94 2.26 -37.36 19.21
C VAL A 94 0.88 -37.14 18.57
N GLN A 95 0.21 -38.22 18.18
CA GLN A 95 -1.09 -38.19 17.49
C GLN A 95 -2.26 -37.87 18.42
N THR A 96 -2.05 -37.81 19.74
CA THR A 96 -3.06 -37.53 20.74
C THR A 96 -2.69 -36.35 21.62
N THR A 97 -3.71 -35.69 22.16
CA THR A 97 -3.60 -34.63 23.17
C THR A 97 -4.53 -34.92 24.34
N ILE A 98 -4.25 -34.32 25.50
CA ILE A 98 -5.09 -34.45 26.68
C ILE A 98 -6.03 -33.24 26.75
N GLN A 99 -7.27 -33.45 26.31
CA GLN A 99 -8.36 -32.51 26.53
C GLN A 99 -8.76 -32.54 28.02
N VAL A 100 -9.10 -31.37 28.56
CA VAL A 100 -9.34 -31.18 30.00
C VAL A 100 -10.79 -30.78 30.23
N ASP A 101 -11.58 -31.72 30.75
CA ASP A 101 -12.99 -31.52 31.07
C ASP A 101 -13.14 -30.57 32.29
N ARG A 102 -14.07 -29.63 32.17
CA ARG A 102 -14.32 -28.57 33.15
C ARG A 102 -15.82 -28.34 33.32
N ASN A 103 -16.26 -28.26 34.56
CA ASN A 103 -17.62 -27.88 34.88
C ASN A 103 -17.91 -26.45 34.35
N PRO A 104 -18.85 -26.25 33.41
CA PRO A 104 -19.02 -24.97 32.72
C PRO A 104 -19.52 -23.85 33.65
N THR A 105 -20.15 -24.19 34.78
CA THR A 105 -20.65 -23.22 35.76
C THR A 105 -19.67 -22.84 36.87
N THR A 106 -18.62 -23.64 37.11
CA THR A 106 -17.66 -23.40 38.22
C THR A 106 -16.19 -23.36 37.81
N GLY A 107 -15.87 -23.73 36.57
CA GLY A 107 -14.50 -23.83 36.06
C GLY A 107 -13.66 -24.95 36.70
N GLN A 108 -14.23 -25.76 37.60
CA GLN A 108 -13.52 -26.84 38.25
C GLN A 108 -13.19 -27.96 37.26
N LEU A 109 -11.97 -28.48 37.35
CA LEU A 109 -11.48 -29.63 36.59
C LEU A 109 -12.30 -30.87 36.98
N LEU A 110 -12.98 -31.48 36.01
CA LEU A 110 -13.76 -32.71 36.22
C LEU A 110 -12.95 -33.95 35.88
N GLY A 111 -12.13 -33.88 34.83
CA GLY A 111 -11.34 -35.02 34.37
C GLY A 111 -10.45 -34.68 33.18
N TYR A 112 -9.94 -35.75 32.56
CA TYR A 112 -9.05 -35.71 31.41
C TYR A 112 -9.57 -36.71 30.37
N LYS A 113 -9.60 -36.31 29.11
CA LYS A 113 -9.97 -37.15 27.95
C LYS A 113 -8.83 -37.11 26.95
N GLU A 114 -8.47 -38.24 26.39
CA GLU A 114 -7.54 -38.31 25.26
C GLU A 114 -8.29 -38.05 23.95
N GLU A 115 -7.73 -37.19 23.11
CA GLU A 115 -8.34 -36.68 21.87
C GLU A 115 -7.29 -36.70 20.75
N TYR A 116 -7.68 -37.09 19.54
CA TYR A 116 -6.75 -37.15 18.41
C TYR A 116 -6.43 -35.76 17.85
N LEU A 117 -5.17 -35.54 17.48
CA LEU A 117 -4.68 -34.35 16.80
C LEU A 117 -4.71 -34.59 15.29
N GLU A 118 -5.51 -33.80 14.57
CA GLU A 118 -5.69 -33.89 13.12
C GLU A 118 -4.40 -33.73 12.31
N SER A 119 -3.39 -33.02 12.85
CA SER A 119 -2.00 -33.06 12.37
C SER A 119 -1.00 -32.36 13.30
N THR A 120 0.21 -32.92 13.46
CA THR A 120 1.35 -32.25 14.10
C THR A 120 2.13 -31.42 13.07
N THR A 121 1.68 -30.19 12.78
CA THR A 121 2.27 -29.34 11.73
C THR A 121 3.34 -28.37 12.23
N GLU A 122 4.45 -28.17 11.50
CA GLU A 122 5.45 -27.14 11.80
C GLU A 122 5.08 -25.72 11.32
N GLY A 123 5.75 -24.71 11.88
CA GLY A 123 5.71 -23.30 11.43
C GLY A 123 6.26 -23.03 10.01
N ARG A 124 6.83 -24.05 9.35
CA ARG A 124 7.33 -24.01 7.98
C ARG A 124 6.30 -24.42 6.93
N THR A 125 5.26 -25.15 7.32
CA THR A 125 4.33 -25.82 6.39
C THR A 125 2.86 -25.47 6.63
N SER A 126 2.49 -25.05 7.84
CA SER A 126 1.09 -24.80 8.22
C SER A 126 0.81 -23.32 8.50
N LEU A 127 -0.34 -22.83 8.01
CA LEU A 127 -0.89 -21.50 8.30
C LEU A 127 -1.64 -21.43 9.65
N SER A 128 -1.88 -22.57 10.29
CA SER A 128 -2.77 -22.66 11.46
C SER A 128 -2.18 -21.99 12.70
N LEU A 129 -3.02 -21.27 13.44
CA LEU A 129 -2.68 -20.71 14.75
C LEU A 129 -2.36 -21.79 15.80
N ARG A 130 -2.78 -23.05 15.58
CA ARG A 130 -2.55 -24.19 16.48
C ARG A 130 -1.15 -24.82 16.35
N ARG A 131 -0.37 -24.50 15.30
CA ARG A 131 1.02 -24.99 15.12
C ARG A 131 1.90 -24.65 16.35
N PRO A 132 2.95 -25.41 16.71
CA PRO A 132 3.77 -25.08 17.87
C PRO A 132 4.48 -23.72 17.72
N PRO A 133 4.83 -23.02 18.82
CA PRO A 133 5.62 -21.80 18.76
C PRO A 133 7.07 -22.07 18.34
N GLY A 134 7.71 -21.09 17.70
CA GLY A 134 9.13 -21.14 17.37
C GLY A 134 10.05 -21.13 18.59
N PRO A 135 11.34 -21.45 18.42
CA PRO A 135 12.32 -21.41 19.51
C PRO A 135 12.50 -19.97 20.03
N ALA A 136 12.63 -19.81 21.34
CA ALA A 136 12.76 -18.50 22.01
C ALA A 136 14.03 -17.69 21.63
N SER A 137 14.88 -18.20 20.74
CA SER A 137 16.01 -17.51 20.11
C SER A 137 15.64 -16.77 18.81
N GLN A 138 14.42 -16.93 18.30
CA GLN A 138 13.94 -16.27 17.08
C GLN A 138 13.60 -14.78 17.34
N ASP A 139 13.97 -13.89 16.41
CA ASP A 139 13.64 -12.46 16.49
C ASP A 139 12.12 -12.25 16.39
N VAL A 140 11.59 -11.27 17.11
CA VAL A 140 10.16 -10.89 17.09
C VAL A 140 9.67 -10.48 15.69
N ARG A 141 10.59 -10.21 14.74
CA ARG A 141 10.26 -10.02 13.31
C ARG A 141 9.87 -11.32 12.56
N GLY A 142 9.93 -12.50 13.19
CA GLY A 142 9.66 -13.78 12.56
C GLY A 142 10.84 -14.29 11.72
N SER A 143 10.57 -15.20 10.77
CA SER A 143 11.55 -15.68 9.79
C SER A 143 10.91 -15.85 8.41
N SER A 144 11.62 -15.50 7.35
CA SER A 144 11.26 -15.76 5.95
C SER A 144 11.22 -17.26 5.60
N ALA A 145 11.74 -18.13 6.47
CA ALA A 145 11.58 -19.58 6.41
C ALA A 145 10.25 -20.09 7.03
N ASN A 146 9.55 -19.26 7.80
CA ASN A 146 8.25 -19.62 8.37
C ASN A 146 7.13 -19.17 7.42
N PHE A 147 6.06 -19.96 7.34
CA PHE A 147 4.83 -19.53 6.69
C PHE A 147 4.09 -18.49 7.56
N PRO A 148 3.33 -17.55 6.95
CA PRO A 148 2.46 -16.63 7.70
C PRO A 148 1.37 -17.39 8.46
N PHE A 149 0.60 -16.68 9.29
CA PHE A 149 -0.67 -17.21 9.80
C PHE A 149 -1.81 -16.91 8.81
N LEU A 150 -2.86 -17.74 8.78
CA LEU A 150 -3.99 -17.55 7.88
C LEU A 150 -4.62 -16.14 8.04
N PRO A 151 -4.73 -15.33 6.97
CA PRO A 151 -5.38 -14.03 7.02
C PRO A 151 -6.89 -14.15 7.30
N GLY A 152 -7.38 -13.41 8.29
CA GLY A 152 -8.78 -13.46 8.67
C GLY A 152 -9.72 -13.07 7.53
N GLY A 153 -10.77 -13.86 7.34
CA GLY A 153 -11.76 -13.69 6.27
C GLY A 153 -11.38 -14.35 4.93
N MET A 154 -10.16 -14.86 4.78
CA MET A 154 -9.88 -15.91 3.80
C MET A 154 -10.46 -17.24 4.31
N GLU A 155 -10.86 -18.10 3.38
CA GLU A 155 -11.18 -19.50 3.68
C GLU A 155 -9.89 -20.32 3.47
N GLU A 156 -9.67 -21.36 4.27
CA GLU A 156 -8.64 -22.34 3.95
C GLU A 156 -9.10 -23.06 2.67
N VAL A 157 -8.21 -23.16 1.68
CA VAL A 157 -8.51 -23.93 0.47
C VAL A 157 -8.35 -25.40 0.85
N ASP A 158 -9.49 -26.08 1.05
CA ASP A 158 -9.53 -27.44 1.57
C ASP A 158 -8.55 -28.38 0.84
N THR A 159 -7.94 -29.28 1.62
CA THR A 159 -7.01 -30.33 1.15
C THR A 159 -7.65 -31.36 0.23
N ILE A 160 -8.90 -31.16 -0.18
CA ILE A 160 -9.57 -31.85 -1.29
C ILE A 160 -8.76 -31.72 -2.59
N LEU A 161 -8.15 -30.55 -2.86
CA LEU A 161 -7.26 -30.36 -4.03
C LEU A 161 -5.91 -31.09 -3.93
N SER A 162 -5.53 -31.59 -2.74
CA SER A 162 -4.43 -32.56 -2.60
C SER A 162 -4.93 -34.00 -2.75
N LYS A 163 -6.14 -34.34 -2.26
CA LYS A 163 -6.74 -35.66 -2.50
C LYS A 163 -6.91 -35.95 -4.00
N GLU A 164 -7.40 -34.98 -4.77
CA GLU A 164 -7.48 -35.08 -6.25
C GLU A 164 -6.12 -35.33 -6.96
N LYS A 165 -4.98 -35.12 -6.28
CA LYS A 165 -3.63 -35.47 -6.79
C LYS A 165 -3.13 -36.84 -6.31
N GLU A 166 -3.62 -37.33 -5.18
CA GLU A 166 -3.21 -38.61 -4.58
C GLU A 166 -4.09 -39.78 -5.07
N ASP A 167 -5.35 -39.51 -5.44
CA ASP A 167 -6.34 -40.48 -5.97
C ASP A 167 -5.96 -41.15 -7.32
N ILE A 168 -4.75 -40.90 -7.86
CA ILE A 168 -4.25 -41.47 -9.12
C ILE A 168 -2.80 -42.00 -8.99
N LEU A 169 -2.49 -42.70 -7.90
CA LEU A 169 -1.21 -43.42 -7.73
C LEU A 169 -1.43 -44.95 -7.62
N HIS A 170 -1.51 -45.63 -8.76
CA HIS A 170 -1.44 -47.09 -8.79
C HIS A 170 0.01 -47.55 -8.54
N PHE A 171 0.31 -47.95 -7.30
CA PHE A 171 1.64 -48.40 -6.86
C PHE A 171 2.33 -49.45 -7.75
N GLU A 172 1.58 -50.29 -8.48
CA GLU A 172 2.14 -51.31 -9.40
C GLU A 172 2.49 -50.78 -10.81
N LYS A 173 2.13 -49.53 -11.14
CA LYS A 173 2.27 -48.96 -12.50
C LYS A 173 2.96 -47.60 -12.51
N ASP A 174 2.64 -46.74 -11.55
CA ASP A 174 3.00 -45.32 -11.56
C ASP A 174 4.11 -45.00 -10.54
N LEU A 175 5.23 -45.72 -10.64
CA LEU A 175 6.46 -45.36 -9.91
C LEU A 175 6.96 -43.99 -10.39
N LEU A 176 7.03 -43.02 -9.46
CA LEU A 176 7.51 -41.66 -9.72
C LEU A 176 9.02 -41.63 -10.01
N SER A 177 9.40 -41.96 -11.24
CA SER A 177 10.78 -41.89 -11.74
C SER A 177 11.31 -40.46 -11.85
N VAL A 178 10.42 -39.47 -12.00
CA VAL A 178 10.73 -38.03 -12.03
C VAL A 178 10.12 -37.37 -10.79
N ALA A 179 10.93 -36.62 -10.03
CA ALA A 179 10.45 -35.89 -8.87
C ALA A 179 9.56 -34.69 -9.29
N PRO A 180 8.49 -34.36 -8.53
CA PRO A 180 7.59 -33.26 -8.87
C PRO A 180 8.31 -31.93 -9.14
N GLY A 181 7.98 -31.29 -10.26
CA GLY A 181 8.57 -30.02 -10.70
C GLY A 181 9.88 -30.14 -11.50
N LEU A 182 10.54 -31.30 -11.51
CA LEU A 182 11.71 -31.55 -12.36
C LEU A 182 11.32 -32.15 -13.72
N LYS A 183 12.26 -32.13 -14.68
CA LYS A 183 12.12 -32.70 -16.03
C LYS A 183 12.97 -33.94 -16.27
N GLU A 184 13.95 -34.18 -15.41
CA GLU A 184 14.86 -35.32 -15.45
C GLU A 184 14.62 -36.17 -14.20
N GLY A 185 14.74 -37.49 -14.35
CA GLY A 185 14.44 -38.49 -13.32
C GLY A 185 15.58 -39.47 -13.11
N MET A 186 15.37 -40.45 -12.23
CA MET A 186 16.31 -41.56 -12.03
C MET A 186 16.12 -42.65 -13.08
N THR A 187 17.23 -43.07 -13.70
CA THR A 187 17.36 -44.29 -14.50
C THR A 187 17.88 -45.41 -13.61
N PHE A 188 17.15 -46.53 -13.54
CA PHE A 188 17.45 -47.64 -12.62
C PHE A 188 18.31 -48.76 -13.26
N ASP A 189 18.81 -48.54 -14.48
CA ASP A 189 19.37 -49.61 -15.33
C ASP A 189 20.81 -50.07 -14.96
N ASP A 190 21.61 -49.21 -14.31
CA ASP A 190 23.05 -49.44 -14.05
C ASP A 190 23.40 -49.56 -12.55
N LEU A 191 22.83 -50.56 -11.85
CA LEU A 191 23.31 -51.00 -10.53
C LEU A 191 24.14 -52.30 -10.66
N ASP A 192 25.46 -52.13 -10.70
CA ASP A 192 26.43 -53.19 -11.00
C ASP A 192 26.47 -54.28 -9.91
N MET A 193 26.02 -55.50 -10.25
CA MET A 193 25.77 -56.64 -9.36
C MET A 193 27.05 -57.36 -8.89
N THR A 194 28.11 -56.61 -8.58
CA THR A 194 29.47 -57.15 -8.33
C THR A 194 30.00 -56.98 -6.90
N SER A 195 29.27 -56.31 -6.00
CA SER A 195 29.62 -56.22 -4.57
C SER A 195 28.45 -56.49 -3.63
N ARG A 196 28.11 -57.78 -3.48
CA ARG A 196 27.33 -58.26 -2.33
C ARG A 196 28.29 -58.66 -1.19
N PRO A 197 28.28 -57.98 -0.02
CA PRO A 197 28.57 -58.63 1.24
C PRO A 197 27.56 -59.77 1.48
N GLU A 198 27.89 -60.72 2.35
CA GLU A 198 27.03 -61.88 2.63
C GLU A 198 25.65 -61.45 3.15
N GLU A 199 24.58 -62.06 2.63
CA GLU A 199 23.20 -61.68 2.93
C GLU A 199 22.87 -61.91 4.41
N PRO A 200 22.55 -60.87 5.22
CA PRO A 200 21.68 -61.08 6.36
C PRO A 200 20.31 -61.46 5.82
N SER A 201 19.75 -62.59 6.28
CA SER A 201 18.49 -63.13 5.79
C SER A 201 17.37 -62.08 5.83
N VAL A 202 16.72 -61.82 4.69
CA VAL A 202 15.54 -60.95 4.62
C VAL A 202 14.42 -61.59 5.44
N VAL A 203 14.22 -61.07 6.66
CA VAL A 203 13.11 -61.46 7.52
C VAL A 203 11.83 -60.94 6.87
N SER A 204 10.92 -61.85 6.51
CA SER A 204 9.63 -61.44 5.96
C SER A 204 8.84 -60.69 7.02
N LEU A 205 8.02 -59.70 6.61
CA LEU A 205 7.11 -59.04 7.55
C LEU A 205 6.14 -60.06 8.20
N ALA A 206 5.83 -61.15 7.50
CA ALA A 206 5.05 -62.27 8.02
C ALA A 206 5.77 -63.07 9.15
N ASP A 207 7.11 -63.16 9.11
CA ASP A 207 7.91 -63.80 10.18
C ASP A 207 7.98 -62.91 11.43
N LEU A 208 7.81 -61.59 11.27
CA LEU A 208 7.69 -60.63 12.37
C LEU A 208 6.29 -60.57 12.97
N MET A 209 5.25 -60.82 12.17
CA MET A 209 3.85 -60.86 12.62
C MET A 209 3.43 -62.22 13.23
N SER A 210 4.17 -63.30 12.97
CA SER A 210 3.88 -64.65 13.49
C SER A 210 4.47 -64.93 14.88
N ALA A 211 5.09 -63.93 15.52
CA ALA A 211 5.74 -64.04 16.83
C ALA A 211 4.93 -63.44 18.00
N ALA A 212 3.60 -63.32 17.85
CA ALA A 212 2.69 -62.84 18.88
C ALA A 212 1.51 -63.80 19.05
N ASP A 213 1.54 -64.63 20.10
CA ASP A 213 0.53 -65.64 20.38
C ASP A 213 -0.85 -65.02 20.71
N LEU A 214 -1.85 -65.32 19.88
CA LEU A 214 -3.28 -65.22 20.23
C LEU A 214 -4.01 -66.46 19.71
N ASP A 215 -4.01 -67.49 20.55
CA ASP A 215 -4.75 -68.76 20.36
C ASP A 215 -6.27 -68.59 20.56
N GLU A 216 -7.04 -69.58 20.08
CA GLU A 216 -8.50 -69.75 20.23
C GLU A 216 -9.38 -68.60 19.67
N PHE A 217 -10.13 -68.76 18.57
CA PHE A 217 -11.23 -69.74 18.46
C PHE A 217 -11.48 -70.21 17.00
N ASN A 218 -11.81 -71.49 16.86
CA ASN A 218 -12.02 -72.21 15.59
C ASN A 218 -13.52 -72.42 15.28
N PHE A 219 -13.92 -72.50 13.99
CA PHE A 219 -14.86 -73.50 13.40
C PHE A 219 -15.25 -73.19 11.93
N GLY A 220 -15.11 -74.15 10.98
CA GLY A 220 -15.96 -74.22 9.76
C GLY A 220 -15.33 -74.65 8.40
N GLU A 221 -15.54 -75.91 7.98
CA GLU A 221 -15.36 -76.50 6.63
C GLU A 221 -16.62 -76.32 5.73
N GLU A 222 -16.73 -76.59 4.41
CA GLU A 222 -16.03 -77.30 3.28
C GLU A 222 -16.25 -76.44 1.97
N GLU A 223 -15.87 -76.66 0.70
CA GLU A 223 -15.36 -77.76 -0.16
C GLU A 223 -14.51 -77.15 -1.33
N ASP A 224 -13.80 -77.98 -2.12
CA ASP A 224 -12.95 -77.58 -3.26
C ASP A 224 -13.70 -76.99 -4.49
N LYS A 225 -13.02 -76.11 -5.25
CA LYS A 225 -12.70 -76.32 -6.70
C LYS A 225 -11.82 -75.23 -7.34
N LYS A 226 -11.06 -75.63 -8.36
CA LYS A 226 -10.31 -74.77 -9.31
C LYS A 226 -10.90 -74.96 -10.72
N GLU A 227 -10.98 -73.89 -11.51
CA GLU A 227 -10.04 -73.62 -12.62
C GLU A 227 -10.36 -72.35 -13.42
N SER A 228 -9.31 -71.74 -13.98
CA SER A 228 -9.24 -70.80 -15.12
C SER A 228 -10.11 -69.52 -15.18
N GLU A 229 -9.41 -68.39 -15.10
CA GLU A 229 -9.52 -67.22 -16.02
C GLU A 229 -10.87 -66.51 -16.20
N GLU A 230 -11.25 -65.70 -15.21
CA GLU A 230 -11.78 -64.35 -15.47
C GLU A 230 -11.39 -63.43 -14.28
N ASN A 231 -10.62 -62.36 -14.54
CA ASN A 231 -10.20 -61.41 -13.50
C ASN A 231 -11.33 -60.41 -13.21
N ASP A 232 -12.39 -60.89 -12.57
CA ASP A 232 -13.44 -60.02 -12.04
C ASP A 232 -12.94 -59.19 -10.84
N THR A 233 -13.57 -58.05 -10.64
CA THR A 233 -13.24 -57.00 -9.67
C THR A 233 -13.51 -57.41 -8.22
N GLY A 234 -12.62 -58.25 -7.66
CA GLY A 234 -12.51 -58.47 -6.22
C GLY A 234 -12.23 -57.17 -5.48
N GLN A 235 -13.27 -56.55 -4.93
CA GLN A 235 -13.18 -55.29 -4.19
C GLN A 235 -12.35 -55.46 -2.91
N GLY A 236 -11.08 -55.09 -2.98
CA GLY A 236 -10.30 -54.76 -1.79
C GLY A 236 -10.95 -53.56 -1.10
N GLN A 237 -11.72 -53.80 -0.05
CA GLN A 237 -12.24 -52.74 0.80
C GLN A 237 -11.05 -52.04 1.47
N ILE A 238 -10.64 -50.91 0.90
CA ILE A 238 -9.98 -49.87 1.67
C ILE A 238 -10.95 -49.55 2.81
N GLN A 239 -10.53 -49.77 4.06
CA GLN A 239 -11.16 -49.12 5.19
C GLN A 239 -10.86 -47.63 5.03
N GLY A 240 -11.70 -46.92 4.27
CA GLY A 240 -11.72 -45.48 4.31
C GLY A 240 -11.99 -45.07 5.75
N ASP A 241 -11.37 -43.97 6.19
CA ASP A 241 -11.63 -43.43 7.51
C ASP A 241 -13.14 -43.33 7.71
N ILE A 242 -13.63 -44.03 8.74
CA ILE A 242 -14.98 -43.79 9.23
C ILE A 242 -14.91 -42.41 9.87
N ILE A 243 -15.16 -41.40 9.03
CA ILE A 243 -15.79 -40.16 9.47
C ILE A 243 -17.09 -40.63 10.11
N LEU A 244 -17.03 -40.86 11.41
CA LEU A 244 -18.22 -40.87 12.24
C LEU A 244 -18.83 -39.49 12.01
N GLU A 245 -19.98 -39.46 11.33
CA GLU A 245 -20.89 -38.33 11.43
C GLU A 245 -20.97 -38.00 12.93
N GLU A 246 -20.66 -36.76 13.31
CA GLU A 246 -20.54 -36.38 14.71
C GLU A 246 -21.79 -36.87 15.45
N GLU A 247 -21.65 -37.76 16.44
CA GLU A 247 -22.76 -38.08 17.33
C GLU A 247 -23.13 -36.77 18.04
N GLU A 248 -24.17 -36.09 17.52
CA GLU A 248 -24.60 -34.77 17.99
C GLU A 248 -24.65 -34.79 19.51
N SER A 249 -23.83 -33.93 20.12
CA SER A 249 -23.44 -34.04 21.52
C SER A 249 -24.60 -34.44 22.44
N LEU A 250 -24.35 -35.40 23.34
CA LEU A 250 -25.33 -35.89 24.34
C LEU A 250 -25.96 -34.76 25.19
N GLU A 251 -25.38 -33.56 25.18
CA GLU A 251 -25.95 -32.32 25.70
C GLU A 251 -27.29 -31.91 25.05
N ASN A 252 -27.55 -32.28 23.79
CA ASN A 252 -28.84 -32.06 23.13
C ASN A 252 -29.97 -32.91 23.73
N LEU A 253 -29.67 -34.06 24.36
CA LEU A 253 -30.64 -34.93 25.02
C LEU A 253 -31.05 -34.44 26.42
N VAL A 254 -30.43 -33.37 26.96
CA VAL A 254 -30.78 -32.80 28.28
C VAL A 254 -31.62 -31.51 28.14
N LYS A 255 -32.49 -31.45 27.12
CA LYS A 255 -33.41 -30.33 26.86
C LYS A 255 -34.86 -30.66 27.23
N ILE A 256 -35.10 -30.71 28.54
CA ILE A 256 -36.37 -30.43 29.25
C ILE A 256 -37.64 -31.01 28.62
N ASP A 257 -38.19 -32.05 29.25
CA ASP A 257 -39.60 -32.46 29.06
C ASP A 257 -40.54 -31.27 29.30
N ASN A 258 -41.19 -30.79 28.24
CA ASN A 258 -42.35 -29.92 28.29
C ASN A 258 -43.25 -30.22 27.09
N GLU A 259 -44.15 -31.19 27.28
CA GLU A 259 -45.22 -31.44 26.32
C GLU A 259 -46.12 -30.21 26.14
N SER A 260 -46.65 -30.05 24.92
CA SER A 260 -47.71 -29.11 24.55
C SER A 260 -47.39 -27.62 24.66
N LEU A 261 -47.21 -26.97 23.50
CA LEU A 261 -48.09 -25.85 23.12
C LEU A 261 -48.15 -25.67 21.60
N SER A 262 -49.38 -25.56 21.10
CA SER A 262 -49.78 -25.63 19.69
C SER A 262 -49.26 -24.48 18.80
N GLU A 263 -48.93 -24.83 17.55
CA GLU A 263 -49.29 -24.09 16.34
C GLU A 263 -49.36 -22.55 16.43
N ARG A 264 -48.21 -21.90 16.65
CA ARG A 264 -48.00 -20.54 16.16
C ARG A 264 -46.72 -20.47 15.35
N ALA A 265 -46.83 -20.92 14.10
CA ALA A 265 -45.91 -20.54 13.05
C ALA A 265 -45.95 -19.01 12.87
N PHE A 266 -45.12 -18.31 13.63
CA PHE A 266 -44.74 -16.94 13.28
C PHE A 266 -44.13 -17.02 11.89
N LYS A 267 -44.84 -16.48 10.90
CA LYS A 267 -44.23 -16.03 9.65
C LYS A 267 -43.31 -14.87 9.98
N VAL A 268 -42.12 -15.19 10.49
CA VAL A 268 -40.93 -14.41 10.21
C VAL A 268 -40.79 -14.49 8.69
N THR A 269 -41.34 -13.50 8.00
CA THR A 269 -40.89 -13.20 6.65
C THR A 269 -39.39 -13.02 6.74
N SER A 270 -38.64 -13.88 6.04
CA SER A 270 -37.21 -13.72 5.84
C SER A 270 -36.99 -12.52 4.92
N GLU A 271 -37.24 -11.32 5.46
CA GLU A 271 -36.55 -10.13 4.99
C GLU A 271 -35.07 -10.45 5.08
N GLU A 272 -34.41 -10.52 3.92
CA GLU A 272 -32.98 -10.78 3.82
C GLU A 272 -32.26 -9.73 4.68
N ARG A 273 -31.78 -10.16 5.86
CA ARG A 273 -31.00 -9.30 6.76
C ARG A 273 -29.68 -9.02 6.06
N ARG A 274 -29.66 -7.94 5.26
CA ARG A 274 -28.46 -7.39 4.64
C ARG A 274 -27.40 -7.29 5.72
N GLU A 275 -26.29 -7.99 5.53
CA GLU A 275 -25.21 -8.02 6.50
C GLU A 275 -24.49 -6.67 6.50
N GLU A 276 -24.93 -5.77 7.38
CA GLU A 276 -24.31 -4.47 7.58
C GLU A 276 -23.01 -4.63 8.38
N TRP A 277 -21.93 -4.89 7.65
CA TRP A 277 -20.58 -5.02 8.18
C TRP A 277 -20.06 -3.72 8.82
N ALA A 278 -20.57 -2.56 8.41
CA ALA A 278 -20.25 -1.26 8.99
C ALA A 278 -21.50 -0.56 9.55
N ILE A 279 -21.54 -0.41 10.88
CA ILE A 279 -22.65 0.17 11.61
C ILE A 279 -22.28 1.59 12.03
N LYS A 280 -23.04 2.60 11.60
CA LYS A 280 -22.80 3.99 12.03
C LYS A 280 -23.44 4.24 13.39
N VAL A 281 -22.63 4.63 14.37
CA VAL A 281 -23.10 5.02 15.71
C VAL A 281 -23.61 6.47 15.69
N ASP A 282 -24.74 6.74 16.36
CA ASP A 282 -25.26 8.10 16.54
C ASP A 282 -24.65 8.76 17.79
N ILE A 283 -23.82 9.77 17.58
CA ILE A 283 -23.07 10.50 18.61
C ILE A 283 -23.90 11.62 19.26
N ASP A 284 -25.01 12.02 18.64
CA ASP A 284 -25.90 13.05 19.23
C ASP A 284 -26.79 12.48 20.36
N HIS A 285 -26.85 11.14 20.49
CA HIS A 285 -27.53 10.46 21.61
C HIS A 285 -26.61 10.32 22.86
N PRO A 286 -26.96 10.92 24.01
CA PRO A 286 -26.09 10.91 25.20
C PRO A 286 -26.15 9.56 25.95
N VAL A 287 -24.99 8.95 26.17
CA VAL A 287 -24.85 7.75 27.02
C VAL A 287 -24.82 8.17 28.49
N THR A 288 -25.97 8.05 29.16
CA THR A 288 -26.15 8.42 30.58
C THR A 288 -25.90 7.25 31.54
N ASP A 289 -26.16 6.02 31.07
CA ASP A 289 -26.03 4.73 31.76
C ASP A 289 -24.63 4.09 31.60
N PHE A 290 -23.63 4.88 31.20
CA PHE A 290 -22.28 4.41 30.88
C PHE A 290 -21.61 3.64 32.03
N HIS A 291 -21.74 4.13 33.26
CA HIS A 291 -21.18 3.48 34.46
C HIS A 291 -22.03 2.32 34.99
N ASP A 292 -23.29 2.23 34.61
CA ASP A 292 -24.16 1.09 34.93
C ASP A 292 -23.85 -0.09 34.00
N ARG A 293 -23.50 0.19 32.73
CA ARG A 293 -23.04 -0.81 31.76
C ARG A 293 -21.62 -1.30 32.00
N ILE A 294 -20.70 -0.41 32.40
CA ILE A 294 -19.30 -0.75 32.68
C ILE A 294 -18.95 -0.40 34.15
N PRO A 295 -19.31 -1.28 35.10
CA PRO A 295 -19.04 -1.05 36.52
C PRO A 295 -17.55 -1.16 36.87
N ASP A 296 -16.79 -2.03 36.18
CA ASP A 296 -15.35 -2.19 36.37
C ASP A 296 -14.56 -1.85 35.08
N MET A 297 -14.48 -0.54 34.80
CA MET A 297 -13.69 0.00 33.70
C MET A 297 -12.21 -0.36 33.82
N ALA A 298 -11.61 -0.88 32.74
CA ALA A 298 -10.19 -1.24 32.65
C ALA A 298 -9.23 -0.06 32.91
N TYR A 299 -9.64 1.16 32.59
CA TYR A 299 -8.91 2.39 32.93
C TYR A 299 -9.86 3.52 33.38
N LYS A 300 -9.44 4.32 34.36
CA LYS A 300 -10.26 5.37 34.99
C LYS A 300 -9.63 6.75 34.81
N TYR A 301 -10.34 7.64 34.12
CA TYR A 301 -9.85 8.97 33.73
C TYR A 301 -10.17 10.05 34.77
N PRO A 302 -9.30 11.07 34.96
CA PRO A 302 -9.54 12.18 35.88
C PRO A 302 -10.43 13.30 35.30
N PHE A 303 -11.02 13.09 34.12
CA PHE A 303 -11.89 14.02 33.41
C PHE A 303 -13.10 13.28 32.83
N GLU A 304 -14.22 13.98 32.62
CA GLU A 304 -15.38 13.37 31.96
C GLU A 304 -15.10 13.11 30.47
N LEU A 305 -15.45 11.92 30.01
CA LEU A 305 -15.31 11.50 28.61
C LEU A 305 -16.38 12.11 27.71
N ASP A 306 -15.97 12.53 26.50
CA ASP A 306 -16.89 12.97 25.45
C ASP A 306 -17.80 11.80 25.00
N VAL A 307 -19.03 12.09 24.55
CA VAL A 307 -20.02 11.04 24.19
C VAL A 307 -19.47 10.00 23.20
N PHE A 308 -18.72 10.44 22.18
CA PHE A 308 -18.10 9.55 21.20
C PHE A 308 -17.01 8.64 21.81
N GLN A 309 -16.36 9.05 22.91
CA GLN A 309 -15.39 8.23 23.64
C GLN A 309 -16.12 7.18 24.50
N LYS A 310 -17.20 7.56 25.19
CA LYS A 310 -18.07 6.64 25.95
C LYS A 310 -18.64 5.54 25.03
N GLN A 311 -19.09 5.91 23.82
CA GLN A 311 -19.58 4.97 22.82
C GLN A 311 -18.48 4.04 22.30
N ALA A 312 -17.28 4.56 21.99
CA ALA A 312 -16.16 3.73 21.55
C ALA A 312 -15.77 2.68 22.61
N ILE A 313 -15.70 3.08 23.87
CA ILE A 313 -15.35 2.19 25.00
C ILE A 313 -16.41 1.10 25.22
N LEU A 314 -17.71 1.41 25.05
CA LEU A 314 -18.77 0.38 25.12
C LEU A 314 -18.60 -0.72 24.05
N HIS A 315 -18.21 -0.36 22.83
CA HIS A 315 -17.94 -1.35 21.78
C HIS A 315 -16.64 -2.13 22.03
N LEU A 316 -15.62 -1.51 22.63
CA LEU A 316 -14.39 -2.23 23.01
C LEU A 316 -14.63 -3.29 24.11
N GLU A 317 -15.44 -2.99 25.13
CA GLU A 317 -15.82 -3.98 26.17
C GLU A 317 -16.66 -5.14 25.60
N ASN A 318 -17.40 -4.92 24.50
CA ASN A 318 -18.07 -5.99 23.76
C ASN A 318 -17.10 -6.82 22.87
N HIS A 319 -15.79 -6.53 22.89
CA HIS A 319 -14.79 -7.00 21.92
C HIS A 319 -15.13 -6.70 20.44
N GLU A 320 -15.83 -5.60 20.17
CA GLU A 320 -16.20 -5.15 18.81
C GLU A 320 -15.15 -4.19 18.22
N SER A 321 -14.91 -4.28 16.90
CA SER A 321 -13.94 -3.41 16.21
C SER A 321 -14.53 -2.01 15.94
N VAL A 322 -13.71 -0.96 16.04
CA VAL A 322 -14.19 0.45 16.04
C VAL A 322 -13.40 1.35 15.08
N PHE A 323 -14.10 2.30 14.46
CA PHE A 323 -13.50 3.35 13.62
C PHE A 323 -13.85 4.75 14.12
N VAL A 324 -12.88 5.42 14.74
CA VAL A 324 -13.00 6.76 15.32
C VAL A 324 -12.43 7.82 14.36
N ALA A 325 -13.32 8.54 13.68
CA ALA A 325 -12.97 9.60 12.75
C ALA A 325 -13.27 10.98 13.36
N ALA A 326 -12.25 11.62 13.93
CA ALA A 326 -12.36 12.85 14.72
C ALA A 326 -11.19 13.81 14.48
N HIS A 327 -11.38 15.10 14.76
CA HIS A 327 -10.34 16.13 14.58
C HIS A 327 -9.03 15.81 15.32
N THR A 328 -7.91 16.33 14.81
CA THR A 328 -6.66 16.36 15.59
C THR A 328 -6.88 17.10 16.92
N SER A 329 -6.24 16.62 17.98
CA SER A 329 -6.47 17.06 19.37
C SER A 329 -7.90 16.81 19.93
N ALA A 330 -8.76 16.03 19.26
CA ALA A 330 -10.09 15.66 19.78
C ALA A 330 -10.07 14.70 20.99
N GLY A 331 -8.94 14.07 21.31
CA GLY A 331 -8.84 13.05 22.38
C GLY A 331 -9.00 11.61 21.89
N LYS A 332 -8.67 11.32 20.62
CA LYS A 332 -8.70 9.95 20.06
C LYS A 332 -7.85 8.95 20.86
N THR A 333 -6.75 9.42 21.47
CA THR A 333 -5.82 8.58 22.24
C THR A 333 -6.48 7.88 23.43
N VAL A 334 -7.56 8.43 24.01
CA VAL A 334 -8.37 7.76 25.05
C VAL A 334 -8.84 6.37 24.62
N VAL A 335 -9.22 6.19 23.35
CA VAL A 335 -9.68 4.90 22.83
C VAL A 335 -8.53 3.90 22.69
N ALA A 336 -7.32 4.37 22.37
CA ALA A 336 -6.11 3.56 22.35
C ALA A 336 -5.64 3.18 23.76
N GLU A 337 -5.62 4.14 24.68
CA GLU A 337 -5.26 3.94 26.09
C GLU A 337 -6.20 2.92 26.75
N TYR A 338 -7.50 3.01 26.49
CA TYR A 338 -8.47 2.05 27.01
C TYR A 338 -8.23 0.62 26.48
N ALA A 339 -7.97 0.47 25.17
CA ALA A 339 -7.66 -0.83 24.58
C ALA A 339 -6.34 -1.44 25.07
N ILE A 340 -5.33 -0.61 25.36
CA ILE A 340 -4.08 -1.07 26.01
C ILE A 340 -4.36 -1.58 27.42
N ALA A 341 -5.19 -0.87 28.21
CA ALA A 341 -5.58 -1.31 29.55
C ALA A 341 -6.48 -2.57 29.53
N LEU A 342 -7.33 -2.70 28.51
CA LEU A 342 -8.22 -3.86 28.33
C LEU A 342 -7.41 -5.15 28.07
N SER A 343 -6.43 -5.11 27.15
CA SER A 343 -5.53 -6.25 26.92
C SER A 343 -4.70 -6.62 28.15
N LEU A 344 -4.25 -5.62 28.93
CA LEU A 344 -3.56 -5.86 30.21
C LEU A 344 -4.47 -6.53 31.25
N LYS A 345 -5.79 -6.29 31.21
CA LYS A 345 -6.81 -7.00 32.01
C LYS A 345 -7.09 -8.42 31.48
N HIS A 346 -6.94 -8.65 30.17
CA HIS A 346 -7.14 -9.95 29.51
C HIS A 346 -5.88 -10.83 29.44
N MET A 347 -4.72 -10.33 29.85
CA MET A 347 -3.40 -10.97 29.67
C MET A 347 -3.00 -11.18 28.20
N THR A 348 -3.51 -10.34 27.29
CA THR A 348 -3.24 -10.35 25.86
C THR A 348 -2.29 -9.20 25.46
N ARG A 349 -1.88 -9.16 24.18
CA ARG A 349 -1.02 -8.09 23.63
C ARG A 349 -1.79 -7.12 22.74
N THR A 350 -1.33 -5.87 22.77
CA THR A 350 -1.78 -4.79 21.88
C THR A 350 -0.62 -4.29 21.04
N VAL A 351 -0.83 -4.15 19.72
CA VAL A 351 0.10 -3.46 18.84
C VAL A 351 -0.42 -2.07 18.49
N TYR A 352 0.37 -1.04 18.78
CA TYR A 352 0.12 0.33 18.32
C TYR A 352 0.97 0.63 17.09
N THR A 353 0.33 0.75 15.93
CA THR A 353 0.99 1.18 14.70
C THR A 353 0.89 2.69 14.55
N SER A 354 2.02 3.33 14.20
CA SER A 354 2.08 4.72 13.81
C SER A 354 2.81 4.86 12.47
N PRO A 355 2.37 5.74 11.56
CA PRO A 355 3.00 5.89 10.24
C PRO A 355 4.42 6.47 10.30
N ILE A 356 4.87 7.09 11.41
CA ILE A 356 6.12 7.86 11.45
C ILE A 356 6.97 7.47 12.67
N LYS A 357 8.25 7.12 12.45
CA LYS A 357 9.23 6.77 13.51
C LYS A 357 9.24 7.80 14.67
N ALA A 358 9.15 9.09 14.38
CA ALA A 358 9.09 10.16 15.39
C ALA A 358 7.79 10.14 16.25
N LEU A 359 6.62 9.88 15.64
CA LEU A 359 5.37 9.74 16.38
C LEU A 359 5.38 8.47 17.25
N SER A 360 5.97 7.38 16.74
CA SER A 360 6.20 6.15 17.51
C SER A 360 7.09 6.39 18.74
N ASN A 361 8.15 7.20 18.59
CA ASN A 361 9.00 7.62 19.71
C ASN A 361 8.23 8.50 20.72
N GLN A 362 7.43 9.48 20.27
CA GLN A 362 6.57 10.29 21.14
C GLN A 362 5.59 9.38 21.92
N LYS A 363 4.89 8.48 21.23
CA LYS A 363 3.90 7.57 21.82
C LYS A 363 4.51 6.59 22.81
N TYR A 364 5.73 6.11 22.55
CA TYR A 364 6.49 5.32 23.52
C TYR A 364 6.72 6.08 24.82
N ARG A 365 7.07 7.37 24.77
CA ARG A 365 7.21 8.19 25.99
C ARG A 365 5.88 8.34 26.71
N GLU A 366 4.81 8.68 25.99
CA GLU A 366 3.47 8.93 26.55
C GLU A 366 2.90 7.67 27.23
N PHE A 367 2.92 6.52 26.55
CA PHE A 367 2.40 5.27 27.10
C PHE A 367 3.33 4.67 28.17
N LYS A 368 4.66 4.82 28.06
CA LYS A 368 5.57 4.39 29.13
C LYS A 368 5.40 5.21 30.42
N GLN A 369 5.00 6.48 30.33
CA GLN A 369 4.62 7.30 31.49
C GLN A 369 3.25 6.93 32.07
N THR A 370 2.39 6.25 31.29
CA THR A 370 1.01 5.92 31.67
C THR A 370 0.86 4.48 32.19
N PHE A 371 1.54 3.52 31.56
CA PHE A 371 1.41 2.07 31.80
C PHE A 371 2.72 1.39 32.23
N GLY A 372 3.88 2.02 32.02
CA GLY A 372 5.19 1.44 32.34
C GLY A 372 5.67 0.36 31.36
N GLU A 373 4.93 -0.74 31.24
CA GLU A 373 5.31 -1.93 30.46
C GLU A 373 5.00 -1.78 28.97
N VAL A 374 5.81 -0.96 28.31
CA VAL A 374 5.69 -0.64 26.88
C VAL A 374 7.00 -0.97 26.15
N GLY A 375 6.87 -1.55 24.95
CA GLY A 375 7.95 -1.83 24.02
C GLY A 375 7.90 -0.93 22.78
N LEU A 376 9.04 -0.83 22.09
CA LEU A 376 9.19 -0.06 20.85
C LEU A 376 10.01 -0.89 19.84
N ILE A 377 9.43 -1.20 18.70
CA ILE A 377 10.05 -1.99 17.63
C ILE A 377 10.08 -1.12 16.36
N THR A 378 11.27 -0.67 15.99
CA THR A 378 11.51 0.11 14.77
C THR A 378 12.54 -0.58 13.87
N GLY A 379 12.79 -0.01 12.69
CA GLY A 379 13.84 -0.48 11.79
C GLY A 379 15.24 -0.43 12.41
N ASP A 380 15.51 0.58 13.24
CA ASP A 380 16.84 0.92 13.78
C ASP A 380 17.07 0.42 15.23
N VAL A 381 16.01 0.44 16.06
CA VAL A 381 16.06 0.16 17.50
C VAL A 381 14.88 -0.72 17.92
N GLN A 382 15.16 -1.75 18.72
CA GLN A 382 14.19 -2.58 19.43
C GLN A 382 14.38 -2.37 20.95
N ILE A 383 13.30 -2.09 21.68
CA ILE A 383 13.31 -1.87 23.13
C ILE A 383 12.16 -2.67 23.76
N ASN A 384 12.45 -3.44 24.81
CA ASN A 384 11.47 -4.21 25.60
C ASN A 384 10.51 -5.05 24.72
N GLN A 385 11.07 -5.95 23.92
CA GLN A 385 10.33 -6.77 22.93
C GLN A 385 9.26 -7.69 23.56
N THR A 386 9.38 -7.98 24.85
CA THR A 386 8.48 -8.85 25.62
C THR A 386 7.30 -8.11 26.26
N ALA A 387 7.17 -6.80 26.04
CA ALA A 387 6.07 -6.01 26.60
C ALA A 387 4.70 -6.38 26.01
N SER A 388 3.64 -6.29 26.82
CA SER A 388 2.25 -6.51 26.39
C SER A 388 1.76 -5.44 25.41
N CYS A 389 2.25 -4.20 25.53
CA CYS A 389 2.00 -3.12 24.57
C CYS A 389 3.24 -2.87 23.70
N LEU A 390 3.15 -3.19 22.40
CA LEU A 390 4.25 -2.99 21.44
C LEU A 390 3.92 -1.85 20.46
N ILE A 391 4.76 -0.81 20.44
CA ILE A 391 4.66 0.30 19.50
C ILE A 391 5.58 0.03 18.32
N MET A 392 5.08 0.16 17.09
CA MET A 392 5.87 -0.04 15.87
C MET A 392 5.37 0.83 14.71
N THR A 393 6.06 0.75 13.57
CA THR A 393 5.55 1.32 12.31
C THR A 393 4.86 0.24 11.47
N THR A 394 4.00 0.63 10.53
CA THR A 394 3.21 -0.32 9.73
C THR A 394 4.08 -1.25 8.88
N GLU A 395 5.24 -0.79 8.43
CA GLU A 395 6.21 -1.60 7.67
C GLU A 395 6.78 -2.76 8.51
N ILE A 396 6.93 -2.57 9.82
CA ILE A 396 7.38 -3.62 10.76
C ILE A 396 6.27 -4.66 10.98
N LEU A 397 5.02 -4.23 11.18
CA LEU A 397 3.89 -5.16 11.33
C LEU A 397 3.67 -5.97 10.04
N ARG A 398 3.83 -5.35 8.86
CA ARG A 398 3.82 -6.05 7.57
C ARG A 398 4.88 -7.16 7.50
N SER A 399 6.12 -6.85 7.90
CA SER A 399 7.21 -7.83 7.95
C SER A 399 6.89 -8.99 8.91
N MET A 400 6.37 -8.69 10.11
CA MET A 400 5.96 -9.72 11.08
C MET A 400 4.88 -10.65 10.55
N LEU A 401 3.93 -10.14 9.75
CA LEU A 401 2.86 -10.93 9.13
C LEU A 401 3.38 -11.90 8.07
N TYR A 402 4.14 -11.43 7.08
CA TYR A 402 4.72 -12.32 6.05
C TYR A 402 5.69 -13.35 6.64
N ASN A 403 6.44 -12.98 7.67
CA ASN A 403 7.44 -13.84 8.34
C ASN A 403 6.85 -14.72 9.47
N GLY A 404 5.52 -14.77 9.62
CA GLY A 404 4.84 -15.67 10.56
C GLY A 404 5.25 -15.51 12.03
N SER A 405 5.45 -14.27 12.49
CA SER A 405 5.91 -13.98 13.86
C SER A 405 4.92 -14.45 14.93
N ASP A 406 5.38 -15.26 15.88
CA ASP A 406 4.55 -15.83 16.96
C ASP A 406 3.92 -14.77 17.88
N VAL A 407 4.44 -13.53 17.90
CA VAL A 407 3.85 -12.40 18.66
C VAL A 407 2.44 -12.03 18.14
N ILE A 408 2.07 -12.47 16.93
CA ILE A 408 0.73 -12.30 16.35
C ILE A 408 -0.31 -13.22 17.05
N ARG A 409 0.11 -14.31 17.69
CA ARG A 409 -0.80 -15.24 18.41
C ARG A 409 -1.45 -14.56 19.61
N ASP A 410 -0.63 -13.95 20.47
CA ASP A 410 -1.04 -13.30 21.72
C ASP A 410 -1.84 -11.99 21.48
N LEU A 411 -2.01 -11.58 20.23
CA LEU A 411 -2.45 -10.25 19.83
C LEU A 411 -3.99 -10.17 19.78
N GLU A 412 -4.58 -9.41 20.71
CA GLU A 412 -6.03 -9.16 20.72
C GLU A 412 -6.41 -7.93 19.89
N TRP A 413 -5.66 -6.82 20.02
CA TRP A 413 -5.99 -5.54 19.39
C TRP A 413 -4.83 -4.95 18.57
N VAL A 414 -5.09 -4.58 17.30
CA VAL A 414 -4.22 -3.65 16.55
C VAL A 414 -4.85 -2.26 16.52
N ILE A 415 -4.11 -1.30 17.07
CA ILE A 415 -4.43 0.13 16.99
C ILE A 415 -3.70 0.73 15.79
N PHE A 416 -4.45 1.42 14.95
CA PHE A 416 -3.99 2.10 13.76
C PHE A 416 -4.18 3.61 13.90
N ASP A 417 -3.09 4.36 14.03
CA ASP A 417 -3.14 5.81 14.21
C ASP A 417 -3.01 6.59 12.88
N GLU A 418 -3.71 7.73 12.80
CA GLU A 418 -3.81 8.62 11.64
C GLU A 418 -4.11 7.91 10.29
N VAL A 419 -5.07 6.95 10.27
CA VAL A 419 -5.45 6.06 9.13
C VAL A 419 -5.64 6.75 7.76
N HIS A 420 -5.92 8.06 7.71
CA HIS A 420 -5.97 8.84 6.47
C HIS A 420 -4.63 8.88 5.70
N TYR A 421 -3.55 8.37 6.29
CA TYR A 421 -2.31 8.02 5.60
C TYR A 421 -2.45 6.94 4.52
N ILE A 422 -3.59 6.23 4.41
CA ILE A 422 -3.85 5.32 3.28
C ILE A 422 -3.82 6.03 1.91
N ASN A 423 -4.06 7.35 1.87
CA ASN A 423 -3.95 8.17 0.66
C ASN A 423 -2.49 8.51 0.25
N ASP A 424 -1.49 8.06 1.01
CA ASP A 424 -0.08 8.26 0.69
C ASP A 424 0.37 7.28 -0.40
N ALA A 425 0.82 7.77 -1.55
CA ALA A 425 1.13 6.95 -2.72
C ALA A 425 2.33 6.00 -2.54
N GLU A 426 3.19 6.22 -1.53
CA GLU A 426 4.26 5.29 -1.19
C GLU A 426 3.81 4.29 -0.12
N ARG A 427 3.03 4.75 0.86
CA ARG A 427 2.79 4.06 2.14
C ARG A 427 1.40 3.43 2.27
N GLY A 428 0.41 3.89 1.50
CA GLY A 428 -0.96 3.36 1.50
C GLY A 428 -1.04 1.89 1.13
N VAL A 429 -0.13 1.43 0.26
CA VAL A 429 0.05 0.00 -0.08
C VAL A 429 0.24 -0.84 1.19
N VAL A 430 1.20 -0.44 2.04
CA VAL A 430 1.56 -1.15 3.29
C VAL A 430 0.37 -1.23 4.24
N TRP A 431 -0.47 -0.20 4.25
CA TRP A 431 -1.69 -0.15 5.05
C TRP A 431 -2.74 -1.16 4.56
N GLU A 432 -2.99 -1.23 3.26
CA GLU A 432 -3.91 -2.23 2.68
C GLU A 432 -3.35 -3.65 2.84
N GLU A 433 -2.05 -3.88 2.60
CA GLU A 433 -1.40 -5.18 2.82
C GLU A 433 -1.58 -5.68 4.25
N VAL A 434 -1.27 -4.85 5.26
CA VAL A 434 -1.41 -5.23 6.68
C VAL A 434 -2.87 -5.49 7.03
N LEU A 435 -3.79 -4.61 6.61
CA LEU A 435 -5.21 -4.80 6.89
C LEU A 435 -5.75 -6.09 6.26
N ILE A 436 -5.33 -6.46 5.05
CA ILE A 436 -5.73 -7.73 4.41
C ILE A 436 -5.06 -8.93 5.11
N MET A 437 -3.82 -8.83 5.57
CA MET A 437 -3.06 -9.96 6.13
C MET A 437 -3.34 -10.31 7.61
N LEU A 438 -3.96 -9.43 8.42
CA LEU A 438 -4.22 -9.73 9.85
C LEU A 438 -5.08 -11.01 10.06
N PRO A 439 -4.74 -11.91 11.01
CA PRO A 439 -5.55 -13.11 11.29
C PRO A 439 -6.96 -12.84 11.85
N GLN A 440 -7.79 -13.88 11.91
CA GLN A 440 -9.22 -13.74 12.27
C GLN A 440 -9.48 -13.39 13.74
N HIS A 441 -8.65 -13.81 14.70
CA HIS A 441 -8.86 -13.49 16.10
C HIS A 441 -8.70 -11.99 16.38
N VAL A 442 -7.70 -11.36 15.75
CA VAL A 442 -7.33 -9.95 15.93
C VAL A 442 -8.49 -8.98 15.69
N ASN A 443 -8.73 -8.09 16.65
CA ASN A 443 -9.66 -6.96 16.53
C ASN A 443 -8.93 -5.67 16.13
N ILE A 444 -9.68 -4.75 15.49
CA ILE A 444 -9.12 -3.60 14.78
C ILE A 444 -9.67 -2.28 15.37
N ILE A 445 -8.77 -1.36 15.71
CA ILE A 445 -9.09 0.00 16.19
C ILE A 445 -8.50 1.02 15.22
N LEU A 446 -9.36 1.68 14.46
CA LEU A 446 -8.97 2.67 13.45
C LEU A 446 -9.14 4.08 14.02
N LEU A 447 -8.06 4.87 14.10
CA LEU A 447 -8.09 6.27 14.54
C LEU A 447 -7.72 7.19 13.37
N SER A 448 -8.60 8.11 12.98
CA SER A 448 -8.33 9.01 11.84
C SER A 448 -8.79 10.44 12.06
N ALA A 449 -8.37 11.33 11.16
CA ALA A 449 -8.92 12.67 11.02
C ALA A 449 -10.37 12.61 10.51
N THR A 450 -11.04 13.76 10.37
CA THR A 450 -12.39 13.81 9.78
C THR A 450 -12.33 13.59 8.26
N VAL A 451 -12.68 12.39 7.82
CA VAL A 451 -12.78 12.00 6.40
C VAL A 451 -14.25 11.75 6.01
N PRO A 452 -14.65 11.91 4.72
CA PRO A 452 -16.06 11.93 4.33
C PRO A 452 -16.69 10.54 4.10
N ASN A 453 -15.90 9.53 3.75
CA ASN A 453 -16.36 8.18 3.37
C ASN A 453 -16.01 7.12 4.43
N THR A 454 -16.21 7.44 5.71
CA THR A 454 -15.89 6.53 6.84
C THR A 454 -16.63 5.19 6.79
N LEU A 455 -17.91 5.20 6.43
CA LEU A 455 -18.73 3.98 6.32
C LEU A 455 -18.36 3.13 5.10
N GLU A 456 -17.93 3.76 3.99
CA GLU A 456 -17.42 3.09 2.78
C GLU A 456 -16.17 2.26 3.13
N PHE A 457 -15.23 2.86 3.86
CA PHE A 457 -13.98 2.25 4.29
C PHE A 457 -14.17 1.15 5.36
N ALA A 458 -15.11 1.34 6.30
CA ALA A 458 -15.45 0.31 7.27
C ALA A 458 -16.19 -0.88 6.64
N ASP A 459 -17.05 -0.65 5.65
CA ASP A 459 -17.79 -1.71 4.94
C ASP A 459 -16.82 -2.58 4.13
N TRP A 460 -15.72 -2.00 3.61
CA TRP A 460 -14.61 -2.75 3.03
C TRP A 460 -13.90 -3.65 4.05
N ILE A 461 -13.32 -3.09 5.12
CA ILE A 461 -12.55 -3.89 6.10
C ILE A 461 -13.44 -4.95 6.75
N GLY A 462 -14.69 -4.59 7.08
CA GLY A 462 -15.63 -5.49 7.72
C GLY A 462 -16.00 -6.71 6.87
N ARG A 463 -16.24 -6.52 5.55
CA ARG A 463 -16.39 -7.62 4.59
C ARG A 463 -15.11 -8.46 4.48
N THR A 464 -13.98 -7.80 4.24
CA THR A 464 -12.68 -8.46 4.06
C THR A 464 -12.29 -9.34 5.24
N LYS A 465 -12.71 -8.97 6.46
CA LYS A 465 -12.48 -9.72 7.72
C LYS A 465 -13.63 -10.56 8.22
N LYS A 466 -14.81 -10.50 7.60
CA LYS A 466 -16.06 -11.05 8.17
C LYS A 466 -16.27 -10.61 9.63
N LYS A 467 -16.01 -9.32 9.93
CA LYS A 467 -16.16 -8.70 11.26
C LYS A 467 -16.97 -7.40 11.20
N LYS A 468 -17.79 -7.12 12.21
CA LYS A 468 -18.53 -5.86 12.32
C LYS A 468 -17.63 -4.72 12.80
N ILE A 469 -17.79 -3.54 12.22
CA ILE A 469 -17.02 -2.34 12.55
C ILE A 469 -17.96 -1.17 12.86
N PHE A 470 -17.81 -0.57 14.04
CA PHE A 470 -18.64 0.53 14.51
C PHE A 470 -18.01 1.88 14.17
N VAL A 471 -18.69 2.66 13.33
CA VAL A 471 -18.21 3.92 12.78
C VAL A 471 -18.67 5.10 13.64
N ILE A 472 -17.72 5.71 14.32
CA ILE A 472 -17.88 6.78 15.30
C ILE A 472 -17.21 8.03 14.74
N SER A 473 -17.97 8.92 14.09
CA SER A 473 -17.44 10.10 13.42
C SER A 473 -18.01 11.42 13.96
N THR A 474 -17.13 12.29 14.48
CA THR A 474 -17.52 13.61 15.01
C THR A 474 -16.88 14.76 14.22
N LEU A 475 -17.75 15.65 13.72
CA LEU A 475 -17.36 16.88 13.02
C LEU A 475 -17.13 18.08 13.97
N LYS A 476 -17.45 17.92 15.26
CA LYS A 476 -17.29 18.93 16.31
C LYS A 476 -15.83 18.95 16.78
N ARG A 477 -15.20 20.12 16.78
CA ARG A 477 -13.84 20.33 17.30
C ARG A 477 -13.93 20.79 18.76
N PRO A 478 -13.05 20.35 19.68
CA PRO A 478 -13.10 20.77 21.09
C PRO A 478 -12.87 22.28 21.30
N VAL A 479 -12.10 22.91 20.41
CA VAL A 479 -11.85 24.35 20.39
C VAL A 479 -12.24 24.88 18.99
N PRO A 480 -13.11 25.90 18.87
CA PRO A 480 -13.45 26.51 17.58
C PRO A 480 -12.24 27.24 16.97
N LEU A 481 -12.32 27.55 15.67
CA LEU A 481 -11.27 28.27 14.93
C LEU A 481 -11.79 29.60 14.38
N GLU A 482 -10.94 30.62 14.44
CA GLU A 482 -11.17 31.94 13.82
C GLU A 482 -10.13 32.18 12.72
N HIS A 483 -10.56 32.28 11.47
CA HIS A 483 -9.64 32.41 10.34
C HIS A 483 -9.55 33.86 9.86
N HIS A 484 -8.32 34.35 9.69
CA HIS A 484 -8.02 35.75 9.41
C HIS A 484 -7.09 35.93 8.21
N LEU A 485 -7.27 37.01 7.46
CA LEU A 485 -6.28 37.52 6.51
C LEU A 485 -5.44 38.61 7.18
N TYR A 486 -4.12 38.56 6.97
CA TYR A 486 -3.19 39.58 7.44
C TYR A 486 -2.51 40.30 6.26
N THR A 487 -2.63 41.62 6.23
CA THR A 487 -2.12 42.49 5.15
C THR A 487 -1.01 43.44 5.62
N GLY A 488 -0.65 43.48 6.90
CA GLY A 488 0.36 44.41 7.43
C GLY A 488 1.77 44.19 6.86
N THR A 489 2.44 45.27 6.42
CA THR A 489 3.81 45.22 5.86
C THR A 489 4.83 46.06 6.64
N SER A 490 4.39 46.79 7.66
CA SER A 490 5.23 47.67 8.48
C SER A 490 4.62 47.84 9.86
N GLY A 491 5.40 48.27 10.86
CA GLY A 491 4.92 48.45 12.23
C GLY A 491 3.68 49.35 12.35
N LYS A 492 3.53 50.36 11.47
CA LYS A 492 2.33 51.21 11.38
C LYS A 492 1.05 50.46 10.97
N THR A 493 1.17 49.35 10.26
CA THR A 493 0.06 48.51 9.77
C THR A 493 0.02 47.13 10.42
N SER A 494 0.76 46.95 11.53
CA SER A 494 0.77 45.71 12.33
C SER A 494 -0.60 45.31 12.88
N THR A 495 -1.57 46.22 12.97
CA THR A 495 -2.93 45.95 13.45
C THR A 495 -3.89 45.41 12.39
N GLU A 496 -3.50 45.39 11.10
CA GLU A 496 -4.35 44.91 10.00
C GLU A 496 -4.51 43.39 9.99
N LEU A 497 -5.52 42.92 10.71
CA LEU A 497 -5.94 41.52 10.78
C LEU A 497 -7.46 41.45 10.59
N PHE A 498 -7.91 40.85 9.49
CA PHE A 498 -9.31 40.81 9.08
C PHE A 498 -9.90 39.41 9.23
N LEU A 499 -10.89 39.23 10.11
CA LEU A 499 -11.63 37.98 10.26
C LEU A 499 -12.41 37.66 8.97
N ILE A 500 -12.20 36.47 8.41
CA ILE A 500 -12.90 35.97 7.21
C ILE A 500 -13.74 34.71 7.45
N VAL A 501 -13.47 33.93 8.50
CA VAL A 501 -14.37 32.84 8.94
C VAL A 501 -14.49 32.86 10.46
N ASP A 502 -15.73 32.86 10.96
CA ASP A 502 -16.04 32.88 12.39
C ASP A 502 -15.96 31.50 13.06
N GLU A 503 -16.10 31.46 14.40
CA GLU A 503 -16.13 30.22 15.20
C GLU A 503 -17.18 29.19 14.73
N LYS A 504 -18.23 29.66 14.04
CA LYS A 504 -19.38 28.87 13.54
C LYS A 504 -19.19 28.43 12.09
N LYS A 505 -18.02 28.69 11.49
CA LYS A 505 -17.63 28.38 10.09
C LYS A 505 -18.35 29.21 9.02
N ASN A 506 -18.94 30.36 9.37
CA ASN A 506 -19.54 31.29 8.40
C ASN A 506 -18.46 32.13 7.70
N PHE A 507 -18.48 32.21 6.36
CA PHE A 507 -17.57 33.10 5.63
C PHE A 507 -18.05 34.57 5.64
N LEU A 508 -17.20 35.48 6.10
CA LEU A 508 -17.47 36.90 6.25
C LEU A 508 -16.93 37.69 5.04
N THR A 509 -17.72 37.79 3.98
CA THR A 509 -17.39 38.58 2.77
C THR A 509 -17.04 40.04 3.08
N SER A 510 -17.63 40.61 4.14
CA SER A 510 -17.32 41.95 4.64
C SER A 510 -15.90 42.09 5.22
N GLY A 511 -15.30 41.00 5.73
CA GLY A 511 -13.90 40.96 6.15
C GLY A 511 -12.95 40.83 4.96
N TYR A 512 -13.30 39.96 4.00
CA TYR A 512 -12.54 39.79 2.75
C TYR A 512 -12.44 41.10 1.96
N ASN A 513 -13.56 41.80 1.75
CA ASN A 513 -13.57 43.08 1.03
C ASN A 513 -12.70 44.14 1.72
N LYS A 514 -12.75 44.24 3.06
CA LYS A 514 -11.90 45.18 3.82
C LYS A 514 -10.40 44.89 3.65
N ALA A 515 -9.99 43.61 3.65
CA ALA A 515 -8.61 43.23 3.39
C ALA A 515 -8.16 43.59 1.95
N LEU A 516 -9.08 43.42 0.99
CA LEU A 516 -8.84 43.70 -0.43
C LEU A 516 -8.74 45.21 -0.70
N ASP A 517 -9.58 46.03 -0.08
CA ASP A 517 -9.54 47.49 -0.21
C ASP A 517 -8.34 48.10 0.52
N ALA A 518 -8.03 47.65 1.74
CA ALA A 518 -6.80 48.04 2.46
C ALA A 518 -5.53 47.76 1.65
N LYS A 519 -5.56 46.73 0.79
CA LYS A 519 -4.45 46.40 -0.11
C LYS A 519 -4.45 47.22 -1.41
N LYS A 520 -5.61 47.44 -2.04
CA LYS A 520 -5.76 48.34 -3.21
C LYS A 520 -5.24 49.75 -2.90
N ASP A 521 -5.55 50.30 -1.72
CA ASP A 521 -5.16 51.65 -1.36
C ASP A 521 -3.63 51.80 -1.21
N ARG A 522 -2.94 50.74 -0.79
CA ARG A 522 -1.48 50.71 -0.88
C ARG A 522 -0.96 50.63 -2.31
N SER A 523 -1.56 49.82 -3.17
CA SER A 523 -1.19 49.75 -4.59
C SER A 523 -1.32 51.10 -5.30
N LYS A 524 -2.32 51.93 -4.92
CA LYS A 524 -2.42 53.33 -5.35
C LYS A 524 -1.27 54.18 -4.80
N SER A 525 -0.96 54.05 -3.50
CA SER A 525 0.12 54.83 -2.85
C SER A 525 1.53 54.51 -3.36
N ALA A 526 1.74 53.32 -3.94
CA ALA A 526 3.02 52.83 -4.42
C ALA A 526 3.37 53.28 -5.86
N GLN A 527 2.53 54.12 -6.48
CA GLN A 527 2.64 54.49 -7.90
C GLN A 527 3.70 55.58 -8.19
N GLY A 528 4.88 55.45 -7.58
CA GLY A 528 6.07 56.25 -7.90
C GLY A 528 6.71 55.83 -9.23
N PHE A 529 7.38 56.78 -9.91
CA PHE A 529 8.04 56.52 -11.20
C PHE A 529 9.20 55.51 -11.05
N GLY A 530 9.04 54.33 -11.64
CA GLY A 530 10.07 53.29 -11.70
C GLY A 530 9.72 52.18 -12.71
N PRO A 531 10.71 51.48 -13.30
CA PRO A 531 10.44 50.39 -14.23
C PRO A 531 9.71 49.22 -13.55
N LYS A 532 8.81 48.54 -14.28
CA LYS A 532 8.12 47.33 -13.81
C LYS A 532 9.08 46.14 -13.75
N GLY A 533 9.80 46.00 -12.65
CA GLY A 533 10.53 44.79 -12.31
C GLY A 533 9.60 43.59 -12.09
N THR A 534 10.16 42.39 -12.24
CA THR A 534 9.45 41.10 -12.10
C THR A 534 8.80 40.95 -10.72
N ARG A 535 7.63 40.28 -10.65
CA ARG A 535 6.82 40.06 -9.42
C ARG A 535 7.47 39.09 -8.41
N GLY A 536 8.68 39.38 -7.95
CA GLY A 536 9.34 38.71 -6.82
C GLY A 536 9.44 39.66 -5.62
N GLY A 537 9.06 39.18 -4.43
CA GLY A 537 9.15 39.99 -3.19
C GLY A 537 10.61 40.25 -2.79
N HIS A 538 10.95 41.50 -2.48
CA HIS A 538 12.31 41.85 -2.04
C HIS A 538 12.56 41.30 -0.62
N PRO A 539 13.70 40.66 -0.29
CA PRO A 539 13.91 40.02 1.02
C PRO A 539 13.72 40.94 2.23
N ASN A 540 14.08 42.23 2.13
CA ASN A 540 13.86 43.24 3.17
C ASN A 540 12.37 43.50 3.47
N GLN A 541 11.46 43.23 2.52
CA GLN A 541 10.02 43.36 2.73
C GLN A 541 9.50 42.21 3.60
N ASP A 542 9.89 40.96 3.31
CA ASP A 542 9.46 39.78 4.06
C ASP A 542 9.93 39.82 5.53
N LYS A 543 11.15 40.33 5.78
CA LYS A 543 11.65 40.61 7.14
C LYS A 543 10.74 41.56 7.93
N ASN A 544 10.36 42.69 7.31
CA ASN A 544 9.49 43.69 7.95
C ASN A 544 8.07 43.17 8.17
N VAL A 545 7.53 42.37 7.23
CA VAL A 545 6.24 41.68 7.37
C VAL A 545 6.26 40.75 8.59
N TRP A 546 7.29 39.90 8.74
CA TRP A 546 7.38 38.98 9.88
C TRP A 546 7.53 39.71 11.21
N ILE A 547 8.42 40.69 11.35
CA ILE A 547 8.56 41.48 12.59
C ILE A 547 7.20 42.10 12.98
N SER A 548 6.46 42.62 12.00
CA SER A 548 5.12 43.20 12.19
C SER A 548 4.06 42.17 12.64
N VAL A 549 4.08 40.94 12.11
CA VAL A 549 3.23 39.82 12.62
C VAL A 549 3.59 39.47 14.06
N ILE A 550 4.88 39.38 14.37
CA ILE A 550 5.36 38.96 15.69
C ILE A 550 5.00 39.99 16.77
N ASP A 551 5.16 41.28 16.48
CA ASP A 551 4.72 42.34 17.39
C ASP A 551 3.19 42.42 17.52
N MET A 552 2.43 42.04 16.49
CA MET A 552 0.97 41.90 16.57
C MET A 552 0.57 40.73 17.49
N LEU A 553 1.18 39.54 17.30
CA LEU A 553 0.92 38.36 18.12
C LEU A 553 1.31 38.58 19.60
N LYS A 554 2.42 39.28 19.86
CA LYS A 554 2.86 39.62 21.22
C LYS A 554 1.94 40.66 21.88
N LYS A 555 1.45 41.66 21.14
CA LYS A 555 0.49 42.68 21.65
C LYS A 555 -0.91 42.14 21.92
N LYS A 556 -1.38 41.16 21.13
CA LYS A 556 -2.72 40.56 21.27
C LYS A 556 -2.76 39.33 22.19
N ASP A 557 -1.64 38.94 22.80
CA ASP A 557 -1.47 37.69 23.53
C ASP A 557 -1.97 36.47 22.72
N LYS A 558 -1.33 36.21 21.58
CA LYS A 558 -1.67 35.11 20.65
C LYS A 558 -0.49 34.15 20.41
N LEU A 559 0.47 34.11 21.33
CA LEU A 559 1.59 33.16 21.37
C LEU A 559 1.26 31.96 22.30
N PRO A 560 1.87 30.78 22.13
CA PRO A 560 2.83 30.41 21.08
C PRO A 560 2.17 30.19 19.72
N ALA A 561 2.95 30.36 18.64
CA ALA A 561 2.46 30.26 17.27
C ALA A 561 3.31 29.32 16.39
N VAL A 562 2.67 28.63 15.44
CA VAL A 562 3.34 27.81 14.41
C VAL A 562 3.17 28.49 13.06
N ALA A 563 4.27 28.66 12.32
CA ALA A 563 4.34 29.30 11.02
C ALA A 563 4.68 28.28 9.93
N PHE A 564 3.65 27.81 9.21
CA PHE A 564 3.82 26.87 8.10
C PHE A 564 4.38 27.57 6.85
N THR A 565 5.49 27.04 6.35
CA THR A 565 6.21 27.54 5.16
C THR A 565 6.69 26.35 4.32
N PHE A 566 6.27 26.25 3.06
CA PHE A 566 6.50 25.07 2.21
C PHE A 566 7.89 25.00 1.54
N SER A 567 8.91 25.64 2.13
CA SER A 567 10.30 25.59 1.65
C SER A 567 11.27 25.66 2.81
N LYS A 568 12.14 24.65 2.91
CA LYS A 568 13.17 24.48 3.96
C LYS A 568 14.08 25.72 4.02
N ARG A 569 14.68 26.05 2.87
CA ARG A 569 15.49 27.26 2.68
C ARG A 569 14.76 28.55 3.09
N LYS A 570 13.46 28.68 2.79
CA LYS A 570 12.69 29.87 3.19
C LYS A 570 12.42 29.92 4.69
N ILE A 571 12.28 28.77 5.36
CA ILE A 571 12.24 28.70 6.83
C ILE A 571 13.56 29.19 7.42
N ASP A 572 14.69 28.68 6.93
CA ASP A 572 16.03 29.06 7.39
C ASP A 572 16.29 30.57 7.18
N GLU A 573 15.94 31.10 6.00
CA GLU A 573 15.99 32.53 5.67
C GLU A 573 15.04 33.38 6.56
N ASN A 574 13.82 32.91 6.85
CA ASN A 574 12.87 33.59 7.74
C ASN A 574 13.42 33.66 9.18
N ALA A 575 13.96 32.55 9.71
CA ALA A 575 14.47 32.47 11.07
C ALA A 575 15.74 33.34 11.26
N LEU A 576 16.70 33.27 10.34
CA LEU A 576 17.89 34.13 10.34
C LEU A 576 17.53 35.62 10.29
N ASN A 577 16.53 35.99 9.49
CA ASN A 577 16.05 37.38 9.43
C ASN A 577 15.50 37.91 10.76
N LEU A 578 15.12 37.02 11.69
CA LEU A 578 14.52 37.32 12.98
C LEU A 578 15.46 37.09 14.17
N GLN A 579 16.72 36.67 13.96
CA GLN A 579 17.68 36.34 15.02
C GLN A 579 17.85 37.45 16.09
N ASN A 580 17.69 38.72 15.71
CA ASN A 580 17.79 39.88 16.61
C ASN A 580 16.50 40.19 17.42
N LYS A 581 15.43 39.38 17.28
CA LYS A 581 14.13 39.62 17.93
C LYS A 581 13.95 38.70 19.14
N ASP A 582 13.97 39.30 20.33
CA ASP A 582 13.86 38.56 21.59
C ASP A 582 12.39 38.35 22.03
N LEU A 583 12.02 37.09 22.31
CA LEU A 583 10.67 36.70 22.72
C LEU A 583 10.60 36.09 24.13
N THR A 584 11.73 35.78 24.77
CA THR A 584 11.82 35.06 26.05
C THR A 584 12.27 35.97 27.20
N THR A 585 12.01 35.53 28.43
CA THR A 585 12.52 36.13 29.66
C THR A 585 13.86 35.52 30.07
N ALA A 586 14.63 36.19 30.92
CA ALA A 586 15.92 35.69 31.40
C ALA A 586 15.83 34.30 32.09
N SER A 587 14.71 33.99 32.75
CA SER A 587 14.47 32.67 33.35
C SER A 587 14.27 31.59 32.28
N GLU A 588 13.45 31.86 31.27
CA GLU A 588 13.24 30.94 30.15
C GLU A 588 14.53 30.71 29.35
N LYS A 589 15.34 31.76 29.13
CA LYS A 589 16.67 31.62 28.51
C LYS A 589 17.59 30.69 29.29
N SER A 590 17.55 30.76 30.62
CA SER A 590 18.33 29.87 31.49
C SER A 590 17.84 28.42 31.37
N GLU A 591 16.54 28.16 31.44
CA GLU A 591 15.99 26.80 31.26
C GLU A 591 16.32 26.23 29.87
N ILE A 592 16.08 27.01 28.81
CA ILE A 592 16.37 26.64 27.42
C ILE A 592 17.85 26.27 27.26
N HIS A 593 18.78 27.09 27.76
CA HIS A 593 20.21 26.82 27.67
C HIS A 593 20.64 25.59 28.49
N ILE A 594 20.11 25.42 29.71
CA ILE A 594 20.39 24.23 30.55
C ILE A 594 19.88 22.95 29.86
N PHE A 595 18.64 22.96 29.34
CA PHE A 595 18.06 21.83 28.63
C PHE A 595 18.83 21.52 27.34
N PHE A 596 19.07 22.53 26.50
CA PHE A 596 19.82 22.39 25.25
C PHE A 596 21.23 21.84 25.48
N ARG A 597 21.97 22.39 26.45
CA ARG A 597 23.31 21.90 26.81
C ARG A 597 23.28 20.50 27.41
N THR A 598 22.19 20.10 28.08
CA THR A 598 22.03 18.73 28.59
C THR A 598 21.74 17.73 27.48
N ALA A 599 20.96 18.11 26.45
CA ALA A 599 20.76 17.28 25.25
C ALA A 599 22.04 17.16 24.42
N ILE A 600 22.71 18.29 24.12
CA ILE A 600 23.89 18.34 23.24
C ILE A 600 25.14 17.72 23.88
N LYS A 601 25.25 17.65 25.22
CA LYS A 601 26.30 16.89 25.93
C LYS A 601 26.38 15.41 25.54
N LYS A 602 25.34 14.83 24.93
CA LYS A 602 25.30 13.44 24.44
C LYS A 602 26.07 13.24 23.12
N LEU A 603 26.39 14.32 22.39
CA LEU A 603 27.10 14.29 21.12
C LEU A 603 28.62 14.41 21.32
N LYS A 604 29.43 13.96 20.34
CA LYS A 604 30.89 14.11 20.40
C LYS A 604 31.31 15.60 20.33
N PRO A 605 32.46 16.00 20.92
CA PRO A 605 32.93 17.39 20.93
C PRO A 605 32.99 18.15 19.58
N PRO A 606 33.32 17.56 18.41
CA PRO A 606 33.15 18.23 17.11
C PRO A 606 31.67 18.46 16.76
N ASP A 607 30.82 17.45 16.94
CA ASP A 607 29.39 17.49 16.62
C ASP A 607 28.65 18.58 17.44
N GLN A 608 29.07 18.81 18.69
CA GLN A 608 28.57 19.91 19.54
C GLN A 608 28.86 21.32 18.98
N LYS A 609 29.76 21.45 18.00
CA LYS A 609 30.18 22.72 17.38
C LYS A 609 29.69 22.90 15.94
N LEU A 610 28.83 22.02 15.44
CA LEU A 610 28.25 22.14 14.10
C LEU A 610 27.54 23.49 13.92
N PRO A 611 27.64 24.14 12.73
CA PRO A 611 26.99 25.43 12.48
C PRO A 611 25.48 25.41 12.79
N GLN A 612 24.77 24.35 12.37
CA GLN A 612 23.34 24.18 12.66
C GLN A 612 23.05 24.09 14.18
N VAL A 613 23.91 23.46 14.97
CA VAL A 613 23.74 23.36 16.45
C VAL A 613 23.91 24.74 17.10
N LEU A 614 24.95 25.49 16.71
CA LEU A 614 25.23 26.83 17.28
C LEU A 614 24.17 27.86 16.85
N GLN A 615 23.70 27.80 15.61
CA GLN A 615 22.59 28.60 15.10
C GLN A 615 21.29 28.27 15.85
N MET A 616 20.98 26.98 16.04
CA MET A 616 19.79 26.53 16.75
C MET A 616 19.81 26.95 18.22
N GLU A 617 20.95 26.88 18.92
CA GLU A 617 21.05 27.38 20.31
C GLU A 617 20.68 28.87 20.38
N THR A 618 21.20 29.67 19.45
CA THR A 618 20.98 31.12 19.40
C THR A 618 19.51 31.48 19.11
N LEU A 619 18.88 30.76 18.17
CA LEU A 619 17.46 30.95 17.82
C LEU A 619 16.55 30.52 18.99
N LEU A 620 16.81 29.34 19.57
CA LEU A 620 16.03 28.81 20.69
C LEU A 620 16.11 29.71 21.92
N GLN A 621 17.30 30.25 22.26
CA GLN A 621 17.44 31.22 23.35
C GLN A 621 16.53 32.43 23.17
N ASN A 622 16.32 32.92 21.95
CA ASN A 622 15.41 34.04 21.67
C ASN A 622 13.94 33.62 21.48
N GLY A 623 13.60 32.34 21.69
CA GLY A 623 12.25 31.80 21.62
C GLY A 623 11.78 31.41 20.22
N ILE A 624 12.71 31.25 19.26
CA ILE A 624 12.43 30.93 17.86
C ILE A 624 12.90 29.49 17.58
N GLY A 625 12.01 28.64 17.06
CA GLY A 625 12.31 27.27 16.65
C GLY A 625 12.17 27.07 15.14
N VAL A 626 12.86 26.07 14.62
CA VAL A 626 12.84 25.66 13.21
C VAL A 626 12.64 24.14 13.11
N HIS A 627 11.70 23.69 12.29
CA HIS A 627 11.37 22.26 12.10
C HIS A 627 11.12 21.92 10.62
N HIS A 628 12.06 21.18 10.02
CA HIS A 628 11.91 20.57 8.70
C HIS A 628 12.85 19.39 8.53
N SER A 629 12.74 18.64 7.43
CA SER A 629 13.49 17.40 7.22
C SER A 629 15.03 17.55 7.24
N GLY A 630 15.54 18.77 7.01
CA GLY A 630 16.98 19.09 6.94
C GLY A 630 17.64 19.35 8.29
N ILE A 631 16.85 19.55 9.35
CA ILE A 631 17.37 19.66 10.71
C ILE A 631 17.73 18.27 11.23
N LEU A 632 18.85 18.15 11.95
CA LEU A 632 19.33 16.92 12.59
C LEU A 632 18.26 16.30 13.51
N PRO A 633 18.12 14.95 13.59
CA PRO A 633 17.10 14.29 14.42
C PRO A 633 17.05 14.81 15.86
N ILE A 634 18.17 14.78 16.58
CA ILE A 634 18.27 15.26 17.96
C ILE A 634 17.88 16.74 18.13
N LEU A 635 18.16 17.61 17.15
CA LEU A 635 17.77 19.02 17.22
C LEU A 635 16.26 19.21 17.03
N LYS A 636 15.60 18.41 16.18
CA LYS A 636 14.13 18.44 16.04
C LYS A 636 13.46 18.03 17.34
N GLU A 637 13.91 16.96 17.97
CA GLU A 637 13.40 16.49 19.28
C GLU A 637 13.60 17.55 20.38
N VAL A 638 14.72 18.29 20.38
CA VAL A 638 14.92 19.43 21.29
C VAL A 638 13.94 20.58 21.01
N VAL A 639 13.76 20.98 19.75
CA VAL A 639 12.80 22.03 19.35
C VAL A 639 11.37 21.65 19.74
N GLU A 640 10.99 20.40 19.48
CA GLU A 640 9.72 19.78 19.84
C GLU A 640 9.46 19.81 21.36
N MET A 641 10.37 19.28 22.17
CA MET A 641 10.23 19.25 23.64
C MET A 641 10.19 20.67 24.25
N LEU A 642 10.94 21.62 23.69
CA LEU A 642 10.88 23.03 24.11
C LEU A 642 9.60 23.74 23.64
N PHE A 643 8.99 23.31 22.54
CA PHE A 643 7.69 23.80 22.09
C PHE A 643 6.53 23.26 22.94
N GLN A 644 6.57 21.98 23.35
CA GLN A 644 5.62 21.42 24.34
C GLN A 644 5.64 22.18 25.67
N ARG A 645 6.83 22.59 26.14
CA ARG A 645 6.99 23.45 27.33
C ARG A 645 6.59 24.92 27.11
N ALA A 646 6.11 25.28 25.91
CA ALA A 646 5.83 26.65 25.47
C ALA A 646 7.01 27.63 25.62
N LEU A 647 8.25 27.13 25.67
CA LEU A 647 9.47 27.94 25.73
C LEU A 647 9.80 28.52 24.35
N VAL A 648 9.65 27.72 23.29
CA VAL A 648 9.61 28.21 21.91
C VAL A 648 8.29 28.95 21.71
N LYS A 649 8.37 30.26 21.45
CA LYS A 649 7.21 31.14 21.25
C LYS A 649 6.73 31.14 19.81
N ILE A 650 7.65 30.96 18.85
CA ILE A 650 7.35 30.88 17.43
C ILE A 650 8.15 29.75 16.79
N LEU A 651 7.44 28.83 16.13
CA LEU A 651 8.02 27.67 15.44
C LEU A 651 7.78 27.79 13.93
N PHE A 652 8.84 27.92 13.14
CA PHE A 652 8.75 27.84 11.68
C PHE A 652 8.83 26.38 11.24
N ALA A 653 7.82 25.89 10.50
CA ALA A 653 7.64 24.47 10.24
C ALA A 653 7.26 24.14 8.79
N THR A 654 7.67 22.97 8.32
CA THR A 654 7.05 22.31 7.15
C THR A 654 5.80 21.53 7.54
N GLU A 655 4.98 21.20 6.54
CA GLU A 655 3.76 20.38 6.64
C GLU A 655 3.93 19.09 7.47
N THR A 656 5.12 18.47 7.40
CA THR A 656 5.54 17.31 8.20
C THR A 656 5.36 17.48 9.72
N PHE A 657 5.36 18.70 10.25
CA PHE A 657 5.09 18.96 11.67
C PHE A 657 3.58 18.88 12.00
N ALA A 658 2.71 19.34 11.10
CA ALA A 658 1.27 19.21 11.27
C ALA A 658 0.81 17.76 11.22
N MET A 659 1.54 16.93 10.48
CA MET A 659 1.37 15.48 10.40
C MET A 659 1.96 14.75 11.61
N GLY A 660 3.28 14.82 11.81
CA GLY A 660 4.01 13.81 12.58
C GLY A 660 4.07 13.96 14.10
N VAL A 661 3.46 14.99 14.69
CA VAL A 661 3.62 15.31 16.12
C VAL A 661 2.35 15.90 16.74
N ASN A 662 1.97 15.46 17.95
CA ASN A 662 0.80 16.02 18.64
C ASN A 662 1.15 17.27 19.47
N MET A 663 1.29 18.42 18.82
CA MET A 663 1.66 19.69 19.46
C MET A 663 0.70 20.84 19.10
N PRO A 664 -0.28 21.17 19.97
CA PRO A 664 -1.20 22.28 19.73
C PRO A 664 -0.59 23.64 20.09
N ALA A 665 -0.71 24.60 19.18
CA ALA A 665 -0.32 26.00 19.32
C ALA A 665 -1.53 26.88 19.66
N ARG A 666 -1.33 28.12 20.11
CA ARG A 666 -2.44 29.09 20.26
C ARG A 666 -2.86 29.70 18.92
N THR A 667 -1.88 29.91 18.04
CA THR A 667 -2.07 30.46 16.70
C THR A 667 -1.36 29.61 15.64
N VAL A 668 -1.98 29.46 14.47
CA VAL A 668 -1.32 28.94 13.25
C VAL A 668 -1.25 30.06 12.20
N VAL A 669 -0.09 30.19 11.55
CA VAL A 669 0.20 31.19 10.52
C VAL A 669 0.63 30.48 9.24
N PHE A 670 0.05 30.85 8.10
CA PHE A 670 0.42 30.36 6.77
C PHE A 670 1.19 31.45 6.01
N ASP A 671 2.45 31.17 5.66
CA ASP A 671 3.30 32.05 4.82
C ASP A 671 2.83 32.11 3.36
N SER A 672 2.16 31.05 2.90
CA SER A 672 1.62 30.83 1.56
C SER A 672 0.38 29.93 1.64
N ILE A 673 -0.50 30.00 0.63
CA ILE A 673 -1.55 28.98 0.40
C ILE A 673 -1.20 28.02 -0.76
N ARG A 674 -0.03 28.21 -1.38
CA ARG A 674 0.51 27.39 -2.47
C ARG A 674 1.76 26.63 -2.03
N LYS A 675 1.81 25.34 -2.38
CA LYS A 675 2.98 24.47 -2.23
C LYS A 675 3.38 23.86 -3.58
N HIS A 676 4.48 23.12 -3.60
CA HIS A 676 4.99 22.42 -4.77
C HIS A 676 4.98 20.91 -4.51
N ASP A 677 4.24 20.16 -5.32
CA ASP A 677 4.00 18.72 -5.12
C ASP A 677 5.12 17.83 -5.71
N GLY A 678 6.16 18.44 -6.28
CA GLY A 678 7.24 17.75 -7.00
C GLY A 678 7.10 17.89 -8.53
N THR A 679 5.88 18.05 -9.04
CA THR A 679 5.58 18.26 -10.46
C THR A 679 5.19 19.71 -10.79
N CYS A 680 4.35 20.34 -9.96
CA CYS A 680 3.88 21.71 -10.17
C CYS A 680 3.56 22.44 -8.86
N PHE A 681 3.33 23.76 -8.95
CA PHE A 681 2.80 24.57 -7.85
C PHE A 681 1.27 24.56 -7.87
N ARG A 682 0.64 24.15 -6.76
CA ARG A 682 -0.81 24.20 -6.57
C ARG A 682 -1.20 24.82 -5.23
N ASP A 683 -2.47 25.18 -5.10
CA ASP A 683 -3.10 25.55 -3.82
C ASP A 683 -3.29 24.32 -2.91
N LEU A 684 -3.38 24.56 -1.60
CA LEU A 684 -3.60 23.51 -0.60
C LEU A 684 -4.96 22.82 -0.76
N LEU A 685 -4.99 21.51 -0.53
CA LEU A 685 -6.22 20.73 -0.44
C LEU A 685 -6.92 20.98 0.90
N PRO A 686 -8.26 20.80 0.99
CA PRO A 686 -8.99 21.08 2.22
C PRO A 686 -8.54 20.20 3.39
N GLY A 687 -8.17 18.94 3.14
CA GLY A 687 -7.60 18.03 4.15
C GLY A 687 -6.29 18.56 4.75
N GLU A 688 -5.33 18.92 3.89
CA GLU A 688 -4.02 19.50 4.27
C GLU A 688 -4.23 20.78 5.10
N TYR A 689 -5.11 21.67 4.64
CA TYR A 689 -5.43 22.92 5.34
C TYR A 689 -6.08 22.66 6.71
N ILE A 690 -7.03 21.73 6.80
CA ILE A 690 -7.71 21.37 8.06
C ILE A 690 -6.74 20.69 9.04
N GLN A 691 -5.80 19.86 8.56
CA GLN A 691 -4.78 19.24 9.42
C GLN A 691 -3.81 20.28 10.00
N MET A 692 -3.31 21.22 9.17
CA MET A 692 -2.43 22.32 9.61
C MET A 692 -3.14 23.32 10.51
N ALA A 693 -4.32 23.83 10.11
CA ALA A 693 -5.13 24.75 10.91
C ALA A 693 -5.65 24.10 12.20
N GLY A 694 -5.88 22.77 12.17
CA GLY A 694 -6.27 21.93 13.29
C GLY A 694 -5.24 21.84 14.42
N ARG A 695 -4.04 22.42 14.26
CA ARG A 695 -3.06 22.61 15.35
C ARG A 695 -3.26 23.92 16.14
N ALA A 696 -4.21 24.81 15.79
CA ALA A 696 -4.48 26.05 16.53
C ALA A 696 -5.55 25.90 17.64
N GLY A 697 -5.33 26.49 18.81
CA GLY A 697 -6.20 26.41 19.99
C GLY A 697 -5.95 25.13 20.81
N ARG A 698 -5.48 25.29 22.04
CA ARG A 698 -5.14 24.21 22.98
C ARG A 698 -6.34 23.86 23.87
N ARG A 699 -6.78 22.60 23.86
CA ARG A 699 -7.90 22.08 24.70
C ARG A 699 -7.63 22.42 26.17
N GLY A 700 -8.59 23.09 26.82
CA GLY A 700 -8.50 23.49 28.24
C GLY A 700 -7.69 24.76 28.53
N LEU A 701 -7.04 25.40 27.54
CA LEU A 701 -6.24 26.63 27.74
C LEU A 701 -6.71 27.80 26.87
N ASP A 702 -7.13 27.55 25.63
CA ASP A 702 -7.58 28.58 24.70
C ASP A 702 -9.09 28.44 24.40
N SER A 703 -9.84 29.55 24.42
CA SER A 703 -11.26 29.57 24.03
C SER A 703 -11.46 29.47 22.52
N THR A 704 -10.60 30.13 21.73
CA THR A 704 -10.58 30.07 20.27
C THR A 704 -9.15 29.83 19.77
N GLY A 705 -9.00 28.97 18.76
CA GLY A 705 -7.75 28.84 18.01
C GLY A 705 -7.70 29.86 16.88
N THR A 706 -6.64 30.66 16.80
CA THR A 706 -6.52 31.69 15.75
C THR A 706 -5.72 31.16 14.56
N VAL A 707 -6.24 31.35 13.35
CA VAL A 707 -5.58 30.98 12.10
C VAL A 707 -5.36 32.24 11.25
N ILE A 708 -4.16 32.43 10.73
CA ILE A 708 -3.77 33.64 9.99
C ILE A 708 -3.15 33.26 8.64
N ILE A 709 -3.66 33.81 7.54
CA ILE A 709 -3.06 33.68 6.21
C ILE A 709 -2.34 34.99 5.87
N MET A 710 -1.05 34.91 5.53
CA MET A 710 -0.23 36.08 5.22
C MET A 710 -0.37 36.48 3.74
N CYS A 711 -1.08 37.59 3.49
CA CYS A 711 -1.22 38.12 2.14
C CYS A 711 0.05 38.92 1.74
N LYS A 712 1.14 38.23 1.43
CA LYS A 712 2.41 38.84 0.95
C LYS A 712 2.29 39.42 -0.47
N GLY A 713 1.79 38.63 -1.43
CA GLY A 713 1.64 38.99 -2.85
C GLY A 713 0.46 39.92 -3.13
N ASP A 714 -0.59 39.44 -3.79
CA ASP A 714 -1.92 40.08 -3.85
C ASP A 714 -2.82 39.55 -2.70
N VAL A 715 -4.16 39.70 -2.75
CA VAL A 715 -5.07 38.91 -1.89
C VAL A 715 -5.52 37.68 -2.68
N PRO A 716 -5.54 36.46 -2.10
CA PRO A 716 -6.08 35.27 -2.78
C PRO A 716 -7.53 35.45 -3.23
N GLU A 717 -7.95 34.72 -4.25
CA GLU A 717 -9.32 34.81 -4.75
C GLU A 717 -10.33 34.21 -3.76
N MET A 718 -11.53 34.77 -3.73
CA MET A 718 -12.59 34.35 -2.80
C MET A 718 -13.02 32.89 -3.05
N SER A 719 -13.02 32.45 -4.30
CA SER A 719 -13.22 31.07 -4.75
C SER A 719 -12.24 30.09 -4.10
N ASP A 720 -10.95 30.39 -4.20
CA ASP A 720 -9.86 29.52 -3.74
C ASP A 720 -9.89 29.40 -2.22
N LEU A 721 -10.13 30.50 -1.51
CA LEU A 721 -10.31 30.50 -0.06
C LEU A 721 -11.54 29.70 0.37
N HIS A 722 -12.69 29.83 -0.30
CA HIS A 722 -13.86 28.98 0.02
C HIS A 722 -13.56 27.50 -0.22
N LYS A 723 -12.94 27.16 -1.35
CA LYS A 723 -12.58 25.79 -1.70
C LYS A 723 -11.63 25.18 -0.66
N MET A 724 -10.56 25.90 -0.28
CA MET A 724 -9.56 25.45 0.70
C MET A 724 -10.12 25.36 2.13
N MET A 725 -10.94 26.32 2.57
CA MET A 725 -11.32 26.48 3.98
C MET A 725 -12.65 25.82 4.35
N LEU A 726 -13.60 25.76 3.40
CA LEU A 726 -14.96 25.23 3.60
C LEU A 726 -15.30 24.09 2.63
N GLY A 727 -14.37 23.71 1.75
CA GLY A 727 -14.50 22.52 0.91
C GLY A 727 -14.54 21.23 1.73
N LYS A 728 -15.12 20.18 1.13
CA LYS A 728 -15.08 18.84 1.72
C LYS A 728 -13.62 18.33 1.73
N PRO A 729 -13.16 17.66 2.80
CA PRO A 729 -11.89 16.92 2.77
C PRO A 729 -11.86 15.91 1.62
N THR A 730 -10.68 15.51 1.21
CA THR A 730 -10.47 14.39 0.28
C THR A 730 -11.12 13.12 0.84
N LYS A 731 -11.66 12.28 -0.06
CA LYS A 731 -12.06 10.91 0.29
C LYS A 731 -10.82 10.09 0.66
N LEU A 732 -11.03 9.00 1.40
CA LEU A 732 -10.11 7.87 1.38
C LEU A 732 -10.19 7.21 0.01
N GLU A 733 -9.05 7.03 -0.65
CA GLU A 733 -8.93 6.47 -2.00
C GLU A 733 -7.75 5.49 -2.01
N SER A 734 -7.96 4.27 -2.50
CA SER A 734 -6.93 3.22 -2.51
C SER A 734 -5.66 3.68 -3.24
N GLN A 735 -4.50 3.35 -2.67
CA GLN A 735 -3.19 3.53 -3.32
C GLN A 735 -2.52 2.17 -3.59
N PHE A 736 -3.30 1.08 -3.58
CA PHE A 736 -2.81 -0.27 -3.80
C PHE A 736 -2.16 -0.39 -5.18
N ARG A 737 -0.91 -0.87 -5.20
CA ARG A 737 -0.11 -1.11 -6.40
C ARG A 737 0.71 -2.38 -6.19
N LEU A 738 0.96 -3.10 -7.27
CA LEU A 738 1.72 -4.35 -7.21
C LEU A 738 3.21 -4.04 -7.04
N THR A 739 3.85 -4.63 -6.01
CA THR A 739 5.31 -4.61 -5.83
C THR A 739 5.87 -6.01 -6.08
N TYR A 740 7.12 -6.12 -6.53
CA TYR A 740 7.70 -7.45 -6.78
C TYR A 740 7.95 -8.18 -5.45
N SER A 741 8.34 -7.46 -4.40
CA SER A 741 8.46 -7.98 -3.04
C SER A 741 7.14 -8.59 -2.52
N MET A 742 5.99 -7.94 -2.76
CA MET A 742 4.67 -8.50 -2.42
C MET A 742 4.36 -9.78 -3.22
N ILE A 743 4.54 -9.75 -4.54
CA ILE A 743 4.30 -10.90 -5.43
C ILE A 743 5.15 -12.11 -4.99
N LEU A 744 6.44 -11.92 -4.74
CA LEU A 744 7.37 -12.99 -4.35
C LEU A 744 7.09 -13.53 -2.93
N ASN A 745 6.69 -12.66 -1.97
CA ASN A 745 6.34 -13.10 -0.62
C ASN A 745 5.06 -13.93 -0.56
N LEU A 746 4.12 -13.72 -1.50
CA LEU A 746 2.88 -14.47 -1.67
C LEU A 746 3.12 -15.78 -2.44
N LEU A 747 3.80 -15.74 -3.60
CA LEU A 747 4.14 -16.94 -4.39
C LEU A 747 5.03 -17.96 -3.64
N ARG A 748 5.63 -17.56 -2.51
CA ARG A 748 6.33 -18.45 -1.57
C ARG A 748 5.37 -19.40 -0.81
N VAL A 749 4.07 -19.12 -0.79
CA VAL A 749 3.05 -19.80 0.03
C VAL A 749 1.87 -20.18 -0.87
N GLU A 750 1.81 -21.43 -1.31
CA GLU A 750 0.86 -21.89 -2.36
C GLU A 750 -0.61 -21.61 -2.04
N GLN A 751 -0.98 -21.61 -0.75
CA GLN A 751 -2.34 -21.34 -0.29
C GLN A 751 -2.74 -19.85 -0.36
N LEU A 752 -1.80 -18.91 -0.55
CA LEU A 752 -2.04 -17.46 -0.53
C LEU A 752 -1.82 -16.82 -1.90
N ARG A 753 -2.82 -16.98 -2.77
CA ARG A 753 -2.82 -16.44 -4.14
C ARG A 753 -2.84 -14.91 -4.18
N VAL A 754 -2.10 -14.31 -5.11
CA VAL A 754 -2.01 -12.85 -5.29
C VAL A 754 -3.36 -12.27 -5.73
N GLU A 755 -4.10 -13.03 -6.53
CA GLU A 755 -5.44 -12.74 -7.03
C GLU A 755 -6.45 -12.56 -5.88
N ASP A 756 -6.36 -13.36 -4.81
CA ASP A 756 -7.25 -13.25 -3.65
C ASP A 756 -6.91 -12.05 -2.75
N MET A 757 -5.66 -11.59 -2.77
CA MET A 757 -5.28 -10.31 -2.18
C MET A 757 -5.78 -9.13 -3.02
N MET A 758 -5.63 -9.20 -4.36
CA MET A 758 -6.12 -8.20 -5.30
C MET A 758 -7.64 -8.01 -5.23
N LYS A 759 -8.42 -9.10 -5.16
CA LYS A 759 -9.88 -9.05 -4.93
C LYS A 759 -10.25 -8.25 -3.69
N ARG A 760 -9.45 -8.38 -2.62
CA ARG A 760 -9.68 -7.80 -1.29
C ARG A 760 -9.08 -6.39 -1.11
N SER A 761 -8.44 -5.83 -2.13
CA SER A 761 -7.98 -4.44 -2.15
C SER A 761 -9.14 -3.44 -2.01
N PHE A 762 -8.85 -2.22 -1.56
CA PHE A 762 -9.88 -1.18 -1.42
C PHE A 762 -10.31 -0.58 -2.76
N SER A 763 -9.50 -0.70 -3.82
CA SER A 763 -9.89 -0.30 -5.18
C SER A 763 -11.05 -1.15 -5.71
N GLU A 764 -10.98 -2.48 -5.54
CA GLU A 764 -12.00 -3.42 -6.05
C GLU A 764 -13.25 -3.54 -5.16
N PHE A 765 -13.28 -2.87 -4.00
CA PHE A 765 -14.42 -2.84 -3.08
C PHE A 765 -15.77 -2.49 -3.77
N HIS A 766 -15.74 -1.59 -4.75
CA HIS A 766 -16.95 -1.21 -5.49
C HIS A 766 -17.49 -2.36 -6.36
N GLN A 767 -16.62 -3.20 -6.93
CA GLN A 767 -17.03 -4.42 -7.64
C GLN A 767 -17.52 -5.47 -6.63
N GLN A 768 -16.75 -5.72 -5.56
CA GLN A 768 -17.11 -6.66 -4.48
C GLN A 768 -18.48 -6.38 -3.86
N LYS A 769 -18.88 -5.11 -3.74
CA LYS A 769 -20.14 -4.71 -3.13
C LYS A 769 -21.37 -5.28 -3.84
N ASP A 770 -21.26 -5.48 -5.15
CA ASP A 770 -22.35 -5.96 -6.00
C ASP A 770 -22.20 -7.43 -6.43
N VAL A 771 -21.12 -8.13 -6.05
CA VAL A 771 -20.91 -9.58 -6.30
C VAL A 771 -22.12 -10.43 -5.92
N HIS A 772 -22.77 -10.19 -4.76
CA HIS A 772 -23.97 -10.94 -4.39
C HIS A 772 -25.15 -10.70 -5.36
N LYS A 773 -25.32 -9.45 -5.83
CA LYS A 773 -26.34 -9.13 -6.83
C LYS A 773 -26.00 -9.80 -8.16
N HIS A 774 -24.75 -9.69 -8.61
CA HIS A 774 -24.28 -10.32 -9.85
C HIS A 774 -24.46 -11.84 -9.80
N LYS A 775 -24.19 -12.51 -8.67
CA LYS A 775 -24.42 -13.95 -8.51
C LYS A 775 -25.90 -14.30 -8.64
N VAL A 776 -26.79 -13.64 -7.89
CA VAL A 776 -28.25 -13.87 -7.98
C VAL A 776 -28.78 -13.58 -9.40
N THR A 777 -28.31 -12.53 -10.07
CA THR A 777 -28.69 -12.24 -11.47
C THR A 777 -28.12 -13.28 -12.44
N LEU A 778 -26.89 -13.78 -12.21
CA LEU A 778 -26.28 -14.84 -13.01
C LEU A 778 -27.05 -16.15 -12.86
N ASP A 779 -27.48 -16.53 -11.66
CA ASP A 779 -28.28 -17.74 -11.42
C ASP A 779 -29.65 -17.66 -12.14
N GLN A 780 -30.26 -16.46 -12.16
CA GLN A 780 -31.48 -16.17 -12.92
C GLN A 780 -31.25 -16.22 -14.44
N LEU A 781 -30.16 -15.63 -14.94
CA LEU A 781 -29.81 -15.65 -16.37
C LEU A 781 -29.37 -17.03 -16.84
N HIS A 782 -28.65 -17.80 -16.03
CA HIS A 782 -28.34 -19.21 -16.30
C HIS A 782 -29.64 -20.00 -16.51
N SER A 783 -30.61 -19.81 -15.61
CA SER A 783 -31.94 -20.42 -15.71
C SER A 783 -32.75 -19.97 -16.94
N GLN A 784 -32.41 -18.85 -17.58
CA GLN A 784 -32.99 -18.40 -18.86
C GLN A 784 -32.20 -18.96 -20.06
N VAL A 785 -30.86 -18.89 -20.02
CA VAL A 785 -29.96 -19.41 -21.07
C VAL A 785 -30.13 -20.91 -21.27
N SER A 786 -30.31 -21.70 -20.20
CA SER A 786 -30.62 -23.13 -20.29
C SER A 786 -32.00 -23.44 -20.89
N ARG A 787 -32.87 -22.44 -21.11
CA ARG A 787 -34.18 -22.59 -21.77
C ARG A 787 -34.17 -22.16 -23.24
N ILE A 788 -33.08 -21.55 -23.72
CA ILE A 788 -32.93 -21.14 -25.12
C ILE A 788 -32.91 -22.40 -25.99
N ARG A 789 -33.79 -22.44 -27.00
CA ARG A 789 -33.80 -23.49 -28.02
C ARG A 789 -33.04 -23.04 -29.27
N PRO A 790 -32.42 -23.94 -30.03
CA PRO A 790 -31.89 -23.62 -31.35
C PRO A 790 -33.03 -23.29 -32.32
N ILE A 791 -32.80 -22.38 -33.26
CA ILE A 791 -33.79 -21.99 -34.29
C ILE A 791 -33.84 -23.09 -35.37
N GLU A 792 -34.91 -23.88 -35.38
CA GLU A 792 -35.13 -25.01 -36.29
C GLU A 792 -35.53 -24.54 -37.71
N CYS A 793 -34.63 -23.85 -38.42
CA CYS A 793 -34.87 -23.36 -39.77
C CYS A 793 -33.72 -23.71 -40.72
N TYR A 794 -34.02 -24.50 -41.77
CA TYR A 794 -33.08 -25.02 -42.78
C TYR A 794 -32.16 -23.98 -43.43
N LEU A 795 -32.60 -22.71 -43.56
CA LEU A 795 -31.79 -21.63 -44.12
C LEU A 795 -31.04 -20.82 -43.07
N CYS A 796 -31.62 -20.62 -41.87
CA CYS A 796 -31.01 -19.79 -40.84
C CYS A 796 -29.98 -20.56 -39.99
N SER A 797 -30.13 -21.88 -39.83
CA SER A 797 -29.21 -22.71 -39.05
C SER A 797 -27.80 -22.84 -39.66
N VAL A 798 -27.61 -22.38 -40.90
CA VAL A 798 -26.33 -22.48 -41.64
C VAL A 798 -25.39 -21.32 -41.29
N ASP A 799 -25.92 -20.10 -41.20
CA ASP A 799 -25.10 -18.89 -41.12
C ASP A 799 -25.69 -17.66 -40.39
N LEU A 800 -26.86 -17.75 -39.76
CA LEU A 800 -27.48 -16.60 -39.06
C LEU A 800 -26.59 -16.01 -37.94
N GLU A 801 -25.88 -16.85 -37.19
CA GLU A 801 -24.94 -16.43 -36.14
C GLU A 801 -23.80 -15.58 -36.72
N LYS A 802 -23.17 -16.08 -37.79
CA LYS A 802 -22.08 -15.38 -38.52
C LYS A 802 -22.57 -14.09 -39.16
N TYR A 803 -23.79 -14.09 -39.71
CA TYR A 803 -24.42 -12.87 -40.24
C TYR A 803 -24.65 -11.83 -39.15
N TYR A 804 -25.12 -12.25 -37.96
CA TYR A 804 -25.34 -11.37 -36.81
C TYR A 804 -24.03 -10.77 -36.28
N ASP A 805 -22.99 -11.57 -36.10
CA ASP A 805 -21.64 -11.11 -35.74
C ASP A 805 -21.12 -10.09 -36.77
N THR A 806 -21.25 -10.40 -38.06
CA THR A 806 -20.83 -9.51 -39.15
C THR A 806 -21.61 -8.18 -39.15
N CYS A 807 -22.90 -8.19 -38.80
CA CYS A 807 -23.70 -6.97 -38.61
C CYS A 807 -23.19 -6.13 -37.42
N ARG A 808 -22.96 -6.75 -36.26
CA ARG A 808 -22.41 -6.08 -35.07
C ARG A 808 -21.06 -5.44 -35.38
N ASP A 809 -20.17 -6.18 -36.03
CA ASP A 809 -18.80 -5.76 -36.28
C ASP A 809 -18.75 -4.64 -37.34
N TYR A 810 -19.58 -4.70 -38.40
CA TYR A 810 -19.78 -3.59 -39.33
C TYR A 810 -20.27 -2.32 -38.62
N GLN A 811 -21.29 -2.41 -37.77
CA GLN A 811 -21.85 -1.25 -37.08
C GLN A 811 -20.84 -0.63 -36.10
N CYS A 812 -20.10 -1.46 -35.36
CA CYS A 812 -19.02 -1.04 -34.47
C CYS A 812 -17.92 -0.30 -35.25
N LEU A 813 -17.42 -0.90 -36.34
CA LEU A 813 -16.37 -0.31 -37.17
C LEU A 813 -16.82 0.98 -37.86
N LYS A 814 -18.04 1.00 -38.44
CA LYS A 814 -18.64 2.17 -39.08
C LYS A 814 -18.79 3.33 -38.11
N SER A 815 -19.24 3.07 -36.87
CA SER A 815 -19.45 4.12 -35.86
C SER A 815 -18.12 4.75 -35.42
N LYS A 816 -17.11 3.92 -35.13
CA LYS A 816 -15.75 4.38 -34.79
C LYS A 816 -15.13 5.19 -35.92
N LEU A 817 -15.17 4.66 -37.14
CA LEU A 817 -14.62 5.32 -38.32
C LEU A 817 -15.31 6.66 -38.59
N GLN A 818 -16.62 6.72 -38.44
CA GLN A 818 -17.39 7.96 -38.63
C GLN A 818 -17.04 9.02 -37.59
N GLU A 819 -16.82 8.66 -36.32
CA GLU A 819 -16.38 9.59 -35.29
C GLU A 819 -15.01 10.22 -35.65
N VAL A 820 -14.03 9.39 -36.05
CA VAL A 820 -12.71 9.86 -36.48
C VAL A 820 -12.82 10.74 -37.73
N VAL A 821 -13.57 10.31 -38.76
CA VAL A 821 -13.80 11.10 -39.99
C VAL A 821 -14.43 12.45 -39.67
N LEU A 822 -15.47 12.50 -38.83
CA LEU A 822 -16.18 13.74 -38.49
C LEU A 822 -15.41 14.67 -37.54
N SER A 823 -14.43 14.15 -36.80
CA SER A 823 -13.44 14.97 -36.09
C SER A 823 -12.53 15.75 -37.04
N HIS A 824 -12.27 15.21 -38.24
CA HIS A 824 -11.22 15.71 -39.12
C HIS A 824 -11.62 17.03 -39.82
N PRO A 825 -10.72 18.05 -39.90
CA PRO A 825 -11.01 19.34 -40.52
C PRO A 825 -11.48 19.29 -41.99
N ALA A 826 -11.23 18.21 -42.72
CA ALA A 826 -11.74 18.01 -44.07
C ALA A 826 -13.26 17.70 -44.10
N ALA A 827 -13.73 16.77 -43.27
CA ALA A 827 -15.17 16.44 -43.18
C ALA A 827 -15.98 17.62 -42.65
N ILE A 828 -15.46 18.34 -41.66
CA ILE A 828 -16.04 19.58 -41.12
C ILE A 828 -16.24 20.63 -42.22
N LYS A 829 -15.31 20.74 -43.19
CA LYS A 829 -15.46 21.64 -44.35
C LYS A 829 -16.47 21.14 -45.39
N ALA A 830 -16.76 19.85 -45.44
CA ALA A 830 -17.80 19.29 -46.31
C ALA A 830 -19.22 19.46 -45.73
N LEU A 831 -19.35 19.52 -44.40
CA LEU A 831 -20.59 19.72 -43.63
C LEU A 831 -21.02 21.20 -43.55
N THR A 832 -21.11 21.86 -44.69
CA THR A 832 -21.69 23.22 -44.79
C THR A 832 -23.22 23.20 -44.71
N ALA A 833 -23.81 24.35 -44.37
CA ALA A 833 -25.26 24.53 -44.36
C ALA A 833 -25.87 24.16 -45.73
N GLY A 834 -26.85 23.25 -45.72
CA GLY A 834 -27.44 22.64 -46.92
C GLY A 834 -26.91 21.26 -47.29
N ARG A 835 -25.84 20.75 -46.65
CA ARG A 835 -25.40 19.35 -46.81
C ARG A 835 -26.52 18.40 -46.36
N VAL A 836 -26.80 17.37 -47.17
CA VAL A 836 -27.72 16.28 -46.80
C VAL A 836 -26.92 15.16 -46.14
N ILE A 837 -27.42 14.68 -45.00
CA ILE A 837 -26.86 13.56 -44.23
C ILE A 837 -27.94 12.50 -43.98
N VAL A 838 -27.51 11.26 -43.77
CA VAL A 838 -28.35 10.17 -43.22
C VAL A 838 -28.12 10.12 -41.72
N ILE A 839 -29.19 10.20 -40.94
CA ILE A 839 -29.21 10.11 -39.48
C ILE A 839 -29.76 8.73 -39.11
N SER A 840 -29.07 8.01 -38.22
CA SER A 840 -29.54 6.74 -37.66
C SER A 840 -29.30 6.76 -36.15
N ASN A 841 -30.38 6.82 -35.36
CA ASN A 841 -30.35 6.80 -33.90
C ASN A 841 -31.59 6.07 -33.33
N ASN A 842 -31.66 5.87 -32.02
CA ASN A 842 -32.72 5.11 -31.33
C ASN A 842 -34.16 5.60 -31.59
N PHE A 843 -34.35 6.82 -32.12
CA PHE A 843 -35.65 7.41 -32.45
C PHE A 843 -35.86 7.64 -33.97
N HIS A 844 -34.80 7.50 -34.78
CA HIS A 844 -34.74 7.92 -36.18
C HIS A 844 -33.93 6.92 -37.01
N SER A 845 -34.60 6.00 -37.72
CA SER A 845 -33.96 4.98 -38.57
C SER A 845 -33.72 5.51 -40.00
N ASN A 846 -32.46 5.57 -40.45
CA ASN A 846 -32.05 5.89 -41.82
C ASN A 846 -32.72 7.15 -42.42
N GLN A 847 -32.87 8.20 -41.61
CA GLN A 847 -33.68 9.36 -41.95
C GLN A 847 -32.82 10.47 -42.55
N LEU A 848 -33.25 11.09 -43.66
CA LEU A 848 -32.52 12.20 -44.26
C LEU A 848 -32.70 13.50 -43.46
N GLY A 849 -31.57 14.18 -43.18
CA GLY A 849 -31.54 15.50 -42.57
C GLY A 849 -30.71 16.51 -43.37
N ILE A 850 -31.11 17.78 -43.33
CA ILE A 850 -30.33 18.90 -43.90
C ILE A 850 -29.60 19.61 -42.77
N VAL A 851 -28.26 19.63 -42.82
CA VAL A 851 -27.44 20.39 -41.87
C VAL A 851 -27.73 21.89 -42.02
N LEU A 852 -28.11 22.56 -40.93
CA LEU A 852 -28.35 24.01 -40.91
C LEU A 852 -27.21 24.77 -40.25
N THR A 853 -26.78 24.34 -39.07
CA THR A 853 -25.69 24.96 -38.28
C THR A 853 -24.92 23.91 -37.48
N SER A 854 -23.61 24.13 -37.30
CA SER A 854 -22.75 23.36 -36.40
C SER A 854 -22.31 24.24 -35.23
N THR A 855 -22.34 23.71 -34.01
CA THR A 855 -22.00 24.39 -32.76
C THR A 855 -21.19 23.48 -31.85
N MET A 856 -20.31 24.04 -31.03
CA MET A 856 -19.56 23.27 -30.02
C MET A 856 -20.25 23.37 -28.66
N ALA A 857 -20.41 22.23 -27.99
CA ALA A 857 -20.97 22.12 -26.66
C ALA A 857 -19.90 22.38 -25.57
N ALA A 858 -20.33 22.55 -24.32
CA ALA A 858 -19.43 22.79 -23.18
C ALA A 858 -18.39 21.66 -22.98
N ASN A 859 -18.73 20.43 -23.39
CA ASN A 859 -17.85 19.24 -23.32
C ASN A 859 -16.85 19.17 -24.50
N ASN A 860 -16.68 20.26 -25.27
CA ASN A 860 -15.85 20.33 -26.48
C ASN A 860 -16.31 19.41 -27.65
N GLU A 861 -17.48 18.79 -27.52
CA GLU A 861 -18.13 17.97 -28.55
C GLU A 861 -18.82 18.84 -29.62
N ARG A 862 -18.87 18.38 -30.89
CA ARG A 862 -19.55 19.07 -31.98
C ARG A 862 -20.97 18.54 -32.18
N VAL A 863 -21.94 19.46 -32.21
CA VAL A 863 -23.36 19.18 -32.41
C VAL A 863 -23.85 19.87 -33.68
N PHE A 864 -24.61 19.16 -34.50
CA PHE A 864 -25.18 19.62 -35.76
C PHE A 864 -26.71 19.78 -35.61
N THR A 865 -27.22 20.98 -35.86
CA THR A 865 -28.67 21.23 -35.93
C THR A 865 -29.16 20.93 -37.34
N CYS A 866 -30.10 20.00 -37.48
CA CYS A 866 -30.56 19.49 -38.77
C CYS A 866 -32.08 19.59 -38.93
N LEU A 867 -32.55 19.91 -40.13
CA LEU A 867 -33.97 19.86 -40.51
C LEU A 867 -34.33 18.45 -40.98
N VAL A 868 -35.38 17.86 -40.43
CA VAL A 868 -35.83 16.47 -40.71
C VAL A 868 -37.36 16.43 -40.92
N LEU A 869 -37.86 15.49 -41.73
CA LEU A 869 -39.30 15.27 -41.96
C LEU A 869 -39.89 14.25 -40.99
N CYS A 870 -40.95 14.62 -40.26
CA CYS A 870 -41.59 13.77 -39.26
C CYS A 870 -43.09 13.54 -39.56
N ASP A 871 -43.69 12.51 -38.95
CA ASP A 871 -45.16 12.34 -38.97
C ASP A 871 -45.79 13.39 -38.05
N LYS A 872 -46.86 14.09 -38.50
CA LYS A 872 -47.50 15.17 -37.73
C LYS A 872 -47.98 14.79 -36.31
N ASN A 873 -48.16 13.50 -36.03
CA ASN A 873 -48.67 13.01 -34.75
C ASN A 873 -47.58 12.53 -33.77
N LYS A 874 -46.29 12.52 -34.15
CA LYS A 874 -45.18 12.01 -33.30
C LYS A 874 -44.35 13.10 -32.60
N SER A 875 -44.60 14.39 -32.84
CA SER A 875 -43.74 15.51 -32.42
C SER A 875 -43.80 15.91 -30.92
N VAL A 876 -44.22 15.01 -30.02
CA VAL A 876 -44.32 15.30 -28.57
C VAL A 876 -43.93 14.09 -27.71
N LYS A 877 -42.61 13.91 -27.48
CA LYS A 877 -41.92 13.31 -26.30
C LYS A 877 -40.54 12.77 -26.71
N ALA A 878 -39.49 13.59 -26.61
CA ALA A 878 -38.12 13.19 -26.94
C ALA A 878 -37.03 13.93 -26.10
N GLN A 879 -37.40 14.47 -24.92
CA GLN A 879 -36.50 15.30 -24.09
C GLN A 879 -36.59 14.99 -22.59
N SER A 880 -36.96 13.76 -22.22
CA SER A 880 -37.10 13.36 -20.81
C SER A 880 -36.91 11.85 -20.61
N GLU A 881 -35.66 11.38 -20.74
CA GLU A 881 -35.01 10.22 -20.06
C GLU A 881 -33.78 9.81 -20.89
N GLU A 882 -32.60 10.31 -20.52
CA GLU A 882 -31.32 9.83 -21.07
C GLU A 882 -30.93 8.50 -20.42
N ARG A 883 -31.57 7.40 -20.84
CA ARG A 883 -31.03 6.07 -20.58
C ARG A 883 -29.90 5.78 -21.56
N GLN A 884 -28.75 5.37 -21.04
CA GLN A 884 -27.62 4.90 -21.85
C GLN A 884 -27.86 3.44 -22.25
N GLU A 885 -28.82 3.23 -23.15
CA GLU A 885 -29.07 1.91 -23.74
C GLU A 885 -28.10 1.66 -24.91
N GLU A 886 -27.55 0.44 -24.96
CA GLU A 886 -26.50 0.04 -25.91
C GLU A 886 -27.04 0.04 -27.36
N ALA A 887 -26.14 0.22 -28.34
CA ALA A 887 -26.54 0.34 -29.75
C ALA A 887 -27.17 -0.97 -30.27
N GLU A 888 -28.43 -0.89 -30.71
CA GLU A 888 -29.19 -2.00 -31.30
C GLU A 888 -28.53 -2.52 -32.58
N VAL A 889 -28.12 -3.78 -32.59
CA VAL A 889 -27.72 -4.47 -33.83
C VAL A 889 -28.95 -4.63 -34.72
N THR A 890 -28.85 -4.18 -35.98
CA THR A 890 -29.92 -4.26 -36.99
C THR A 890 -29.40 -4.96 -38.26
N PRO A 891 -30.27 -5.66 -39.01
CA PRO A 891 -29.86 -6.42 -40.18
C PRO A 891 -29.57 -5.52 -41.39
N MET A 892 -28.64 -5.93 -42.25
CA MET A 892 -28.26 -5.19 -43.48
C MET A 892 -29.37 -5.06 -44.53
N THR A 893 -30.49 -5.75 -44.35
CA THR A 893 -31.70 -5.57 -45.16
C THR A 893 -32.40 -4.24 -44.88
N ASP A 894 -32.24 -3.65 -43.68
CA ASP A 894 -32.85 -2.37 -43.30
C ASP A 894 -31.97 -1.18 -43.74
N ARG A 895 -31.93 -0.95 -45.05
CA ARG A 895 -31.19 0.16 -45.69
C ARG A 895 -32.09 1.22 -46.34
N ASP A 896 -33.39 0.97 -46.40
CA ASP A 896 -34.33 1.91 -47.03
C ASP A 896 -34.44 3.21 -46.21
N LEU A 897 -34.58 4.33 -46.91
CA LEU A 897 -34.75 5.65 -46.30
C LEU A 897 -36.16 5.80 -45.71
N TYR A 898 -36.25 6.34 -44.49
CA TYR A 898 -37.53 6.59 -43.83
C TYR A 898 -38.47 7.46 -44.68
N LEU A 899 -39.61 6.89 -45.08
CA LEU A 899 -40.68 7.58 -45.80
C LEU A 899 -41.84 7.91 -44.83
N PRO A 900 -42.17 9.18 -44.59
CA PRO A 900 -43.25 9.55 -43.66
C PRO A 900 -44.63 9.08 -44.11
N ALA A 901 -45.41 8.50 -43.20
CA ALA A 901 -46.81 8.17 -43.47
C ALA A 901 -47.66 9.45 -43.42
N ALA A 902 -48.40 9.74 -44.50
CA ALA A 902 -48.99 11.06 -44.71
C ALA A 902 -49.97 11.50 -43.59
N PRO A 903 -49.98 12.79 -43.19
CA PRO A 903 -49.31 13.93 -43.82
C PRO A 903 -48.00 14.33 -43.12
N CYS A 904 -46.99 14.70 -43.92
CA CYS A 904 -45.67 15.10 -43.43
C CYS A 904 -45.65 16.43 -42.65
N GLY A 905 -44.82 16.46 -41.60
CA GLY A 905 -44.37 17.62 -40.85
C GLY A 905 -42.85 17.80 -40.95
N HIS A 906 -42.29 18.73 -40.19
CA HIS A 906 -40.85 19.01 -40.14
C HIS A 906 -40.45 19.43 -38.72
N ASP A 907 -39.24 19.08 -38.30
CA ASP A 907 -38.70 19.44 -36.99
C ASP A 907 -37.18 19.69 -37.03
N LEU A 908 -36.64 20.27 -35.96
CA LEU A 908 -35.21 20.55 -35.77
C LEU A 908 -34.61 19.61 -34.72
N ILE A 909 -33.72 18.72 -35.18
CA ILE A 909 -33.04 17.75 -34.33
C ILE A 909 -31.58 18.19 -34.14
N GLN A 910 -31.06 18.01 -32.93
CA GLN A 910 -29.63 18.15 -32.62
C GLN A 910 -28.96 16.78 -32.67
N VAL A 911 -27.93 16.66 -33.49
CA VAL A 911 -27.26 15.40 -33.85
C VAL A 911 -25.78 15.48 -33.49
N LYS A 912 -25.25 14.44 -32.84
CA LYS A 912 -23.83 14.24 -32.53
C LYS A 912 -23.14 13.49 -33.68
N ALA A 913 -21.81 13.50 -33.71
CA ALA A 913 -21.04 12.79 -34.76
C ALA A 913 -21.44 11.31 -34.90
N LYS A 914 -21.63 10.62 -33.77
CA LYS A 914 -21.99 9.19 -33.72
C LYS A 914 -23.36 8.85 -34.32
N ASP A 915 -24.33 9.77 -34.36
CA ASP A 915 -25.68 9.49 -34.87
C ASP A 915 -25.84 9.78 -36.39
N VAL A 916 -24.75 10.20 -37.06
CA VAL A 916 -24.72 10.43 -38.52
C VAL A 916 -24.27 9.16 -39.24
N SER A 917 -25.20 8.36 -39.75
CA SER A 917 -24.88 7.12 -40.49
C SER A 917 -24.05 7.35 -41.77
N THR A 918 -24.28 8.45 -42.51
CA THR A 918 -23.53 8.76 -43.75
C THR A 918 -23.63 10.25 -44.11
N VAL A 919 -22.52 10.87 -44.54
CA VAL A 919 -22.52 12.21 -45.15
C VAL A 919 -22.62 12.09 -46.66
N THR A 920 -23.67 12.63 -47.28
CA THR A 920 -23.93 12.40 -48.72
C THR A 920 -23.23 13.42 -49.62
N VAL A 921 -23.01 13.05 -50.89
CA VAL A 921 -22.48 13.97 -51.92
C VAL A 921 -23.46 15.13 -52.21
N LYS A 922 -24.76 14.98 -51.92
CA LYS A 922 -25.81 15.96 -52.23
C LYS A 922 -25.81 17.16 -51.27
N SER A 923 -26.14 18.33 -51.81
CA SER A 923 -26.44 19.54 -51.04
C SER A 923 -27.61 20.32 -51.66
N ILE A 924 -28.44 20.90 -50.80
CA ILE A 924 -29.62 21.70 -51.12
C ILE A 924 -29.32 23.15 -50.75
N ARG A 925 -29.67 24.12 -51.61
CA ARG A 925 -29.48 25.55 -51.31
C ARG A 925 -30.55 26.00 -50.30
N VAL A 926 -30.17 26.22 -49.05
CA VAL A 926 -31.09 26.58 -47.95
C VAL A 926 -30.67 27.87 -47.23
N GLU A 927 -31.65 28.65 -46.78
CA GLU A 927 -31.44 29.84 -45.95
C GLU A 927 -31.50 29.46 -44.47
N ALA A 928 -30.45 28.82 -43.96
CA ALA A 928 -30.43 28.15 -42.66
C ALA A 928 -30.93 29.00 -41.48
N THR A 929 -30.55 30.28 -41.40
CA THR A 929 -31.02 31.20 -40.34
C THR A 929 -32.54 31.38 -40.36
N LYS A 930 -33.12 31.69 -41.54
CA LYS A 930 -34.57 31.86 -41.67
C LYS A 930 -35.35 30.58 -41.37
N ILE A 931 -34.80 29.40 -41.67
CA ILE A 931 -35.41 28.11 -41.32
C ILE A 931 -35.41 27.91 -39.80
N ILE A 932 -34.29 28.19 -39.13
CA ILE A 932 -34.18 28.10 -37.67
C ILE A 932 -35.12 29.09 -36.97
N ASP A 933 -35.17 30.34 -37.43
CA ASP A 933 -35.99 31.39 -36.80
C ASP A 933 -37.50 31.17 -37.03
N ASP A 934 -37.90 30.70 -38.22
CA ASP A 934 -39.30 30.36 -38.53
C ASP A 934 -39.80 29.17 -37.68
N ILE A 935 -38.98 28.14 -37.46
CA ILE A 935 -39.34 27.00 -36.62
C ILE A 935 -39.34 27.37 -35.13
N LYS A 936 -38.36 28.13 -34.64
CA LYS A 936 -38.37 28.65 -33.25
C LYS A 936 -39.56 29.56 -32.97
N LYS A 937 -40.02 30.33 -33.96
CA LYS A 937 -41.26 31.13 -33.84
C LYS A 937 -42.48 30.23 -33.63
N ARG A 938 -42.60 29.11 -34.38
CA ARG A 938 -43.71 28.14 -34.28
C ARG A 938 -43.74 27.37 -32.95
N GLN A 939 -42.59 27.18 -32.33
CA GLN A 939 -42.50 26.60 -30.99
C GLN A 939 -43.10 27.52 -29.90
N MET A 940 -43.34 28.81 -30.19
CA MET A 940 -44.12 29.70 -29.32
C MET A 940 -45.62 29.45 -29.50
N THR A 941 -46.35 29.27 -28.40
CA THR A 941 -47.80 28.95 -28.37
C THR A 941 -48.69 29.88 -29.17
N ARG A 942 -48.27 31.13 -29.42
CA ARG A 942 -49.02 32.14 -30.20
C ARG A 942 -48.93 31.95 -31.73
N PHE A 943 -47.90 31.26 -32.23
CA PHE A 943 -47.62 31.14 -33.67
C PHE A 943 -47.56 29.67 -34.13
N LYS A 944 -48.05 28.75 -33.31
CA LYS A 944 -47.98 27.30 -33.54
C LYS A 944 -48.72 26.86 -34.82
N ASP A 945 -49.80 27.55 -35.14
CA ASP A 945 -50.69 27.26 -36.28
C ASP A 945 -50.41 28.14 -37.53
N ASP A 946 -49.36 28.97 -37.51
CA ASP A 946 -48.92 29.70 -38.72
C ASP A 946 -48.56 28.67 -39.83
N PRO A 947 -48.81 28.95 -41.13
CA PRO A 947 -48.35 28.07 -42.21
C PRO A 947 -46.82 28.15 -42.41
N PRO A 948 -46.13 27.06 -42.79
CA PRO A 948 -44.66 27.00 -42.89
C PRO A 948 -44.06 28.07 -43.81
N GLY A 949 -42.92 28.64 -43.40
CA GLY A 949 -42.19 29.62 -44.19
C GLY A 949 -41.79 29.06 -45.56
N LYS A 950 -41.70 29.92 -46.57
CA LYS A 950 -41.37 29.50 -47.96
C LYS A 950 -40.06 28.72 -48.04
N SER A 951 -39.03 29.16 -47.30
CA SER A 951 -37.72 28.50 -47.24
C SER A 951 -37.76 27.14 -46.52
N VAL A 952 -38.65 26.95 -45.55
CA VAL A 952 -38.86 25.65 -44.87
C VAL A 952 -39.61 24.70 -45.81
N THR A 953 -40.71 25.16 -46.39
CA THR A 953 -41.56 24.37 -47.30
C THR A 953 -40.75 23.85 -48.50
N ALA A 954 -39.93 24.71 -49.12
CA ALA A 954 -39.07 24.31 -50.23
C ALA A 954 -38.02 23.26 -49.84
N ALA A 955 -37.40 23.41 -48.67
CA ALA A 955 -36.42 22.45 -48.15
C ALA A 955 -37.06 21.09 -47.84
N SER A 956 -38.26 21.09 -47.22
CA SER A 956 -39.06 19.87 -46.97
C SER A 956 -39.51 19.18 -48.27
N GLN A 957 -39.90 19.94 -49.30
CA GLN A 957 -40.32 19.39 -50.59
C GLN A 957 -39.16 18.74 -51.35
N GLU A 958 -38.00 19.40 -51.46
CA GLU A 958 -36.83 18.80 -52.12
C GLU A 958 -36.29 17.59 -51.34
N LEU A 959 -36.35 17.58 -50.00
CA LEU A 959 -35.95 16.40 -49.23
C LEU A 959 -36.94 15.24 -49.38
N SER A 960 -38.26 15.51 -49.43
CA SER A 960 -39.27 14.47 -49.75
C SER A 960 -38.99 13.83 -51.11
N ARG A 961 -38.75 14.67 -52.13
CA ARG A 961 -38.42 14.25 -53.49
C ARG A 961 -37.13 13.42 -53.57
N LEU A 962 -36.13 13.74 -52.74
CA LEU A 962 -34.88 12.97 -52.66
C LEU A 962 -35.08 11.58 -52.05
N ILE A 963 -35.98 11.43 -51.07
CA ILE A 963 -36.36 10.11 -50.52
C ILE A 963 -37.11 9.31 -51.59
N GLU A 964 -38.18 9.87 -52.16
CA GLU A 964 -39.02 9.22 -53.19
C GLU A 964 -38.22 8.72 -54.41
N SER A 965 -37.14 9.42 -54.78
CA SER A 965 -36.30 9.06 -55.93
C SER A 965 -35.09 8.18 -55.61
N ASN A 966 -34.77 7.94 -54.33
CA ASN A 966 -33.57 7.18 -53.91
C ASN A 966 -33.87 6.33 -52.65
N ILE A 967 -34.97 5.58 -52.66
CA ILE A 967 -35.44 4.80 -51.48
C ILE A 967 -34.33 3.90 -50.90
N GLN A 968 -33.54 3.25 -51.76
CA GLN A 968 -32.41 2.38 -51.39
C GLN A 968 -31.15 3.12 -50.87
N GLY A 969 -31.25 4.42 -50.56
CA GLY A 969 -30.17 5.22 -50.01
C GLY A 969 -29.49 6.18 -51.00
N LEU A 970 -28.63 7.06 -50.45
CA LEU A 970 -27.87 8.07 -51.20
C LEU A 970 -26.36 7.80 -51.13
N PRO A 971 -25.59 8.10 -52.19
CA PRO A 971 -24.13 7.94 -52.18
C PRO A 971 -23.46 8.84 -51.14
N GLY A 972 -22.68 8.22 -50.26
CA GLY A 972 -21.80 8.88 -49.30
C GLY A 972 -20.56 9.50 -49.94
N LEU A 973 -19.90 10.39 -49.20
CA LEU A 973 -18.53 10.85 -49.50
C LEU A 973 -17.52 9.79 -49.09
N ASP A 974 -16.58 9.48 -49.98
CA ASP A 974 -15.47 8.56 -49.71
C ASP A 974 -14.37 9.28 -48.88
N PRO A 975 -14.01 8.81 -47.67
CA PRO A 975 -13.00 9.47 -46.84
C PRO A 975 -11.62 9.56 -47.51
N VAL A 976 -11.27 8.61 -48.37
CA VAL A 976 -9.95 8.53 -49.02
C VAL A 976 -9.97 9.29 -50.35
N LYS A 977 -11.02 9.10 -51.17
CA LYS A 977 -11.12 9.71 -52.50
C LYS A 977 -11.65 11.15 -52.47
N ASP A 978 -12.68 11.46 -51.69
CA ASP A 978 -13.35 12.77 -51.68
C ASP A 978 -12.87 13.69 -50.56
N LEU A 979 -12.58 13.14 -49.37
CA LEU A 979 -12.05 13.92 -48.23
C LEU A 979 -10.51 13.92 -48.14
N HIS A 980 -9.85 13.14 -49.01
CA HIS A 980 -8.39 13.02 -49.11
C HIS A 980 -7.67 12.68 -47.79
N LEU A 981 -8.30 11.87 -46.93
CA LEU A 981 -7.64 11.35 -45.73
C LEU A 981 -6.54 10.35 -46.15
N ARG A 982 -5.35 10.48 -45.53
CA ARG A 982 -4.15 9.68 -45.84
C ARG A 982 -3.57 8.97 -44.61
N ASP A 983 -4.33 8.96 -43.52
CA ASP A 983 -3.96 8.27 -42.29
C ASP A 983 -4.05 6.76 -42.51
N ILE A 984 -3.03 6.02 -42.09
CA ILE A 984 -2.82 4.62 -42.51
C ILE A 984 -3.90 3.74 -41.89
N ASP A 985 -4.04 3.83 -40.57
CA ASP A 985 -5.00 3.07 -39.77
C ASP A 985 -6.45 3.32 -40.22
N LEU A 986 -6.78 4.57 -40.57
CA LEU A 986 -8.09 4.95 -41.09
C LEU A 986 -8.35 4.37 -42.49
N VAL A 987 -7.35 4.37 -43.38
CA VAL A 987 -7.45 3.78 -44.72
C VAL A 987 -7.59 2.26 -44.63
N GLU A 988 -6.92 1.61 -43.69
CA GLU A 988 -7.06 0.18 -43.42
C GLU A 988 -8.45 -0.15 -42.86
N GLN A 989 -8.90 0.54 -41.81
CA GLN A 989 -10.25 0.39 -41.26
C GLN A 989 -11.35 0.64 -42.31
N PHE A 990 -11.16 1.62 -43.21
CA PHE A 990 -12.12 1.89 -44.29
C PHE A 990 -12.18 0.75 -45.32
N ARG A 991 -11.02 0.16 -45.68
CA ARG A 991 -10.98 -1.03 -46.55
C ARG A 991 -11.62 -2.24 -45.89
N SER A 992 -11.36 -2.47 -44.60
CA SER A 992 -11.98 -3.55 -43.83
C SER A 992 -13.50 -3.40 -43.80
N LEU A 993 -14.01 -2.17 -43.63
CA LEU A 993 -15.45 -1.89 -43.69
C LEU A 993 -16.05 -2.22 -45.07
N GLN A 994 -15.33 -1.94 -46.16
CA GLN A 994 -15.75 -2.29 -47.53
C GLN A 994 -15.76 -3.81 -47.76
N LEU A 995 -14.75 -4.54 -47.27
CA LEU A 995 -14.70 -6.00 -47.38
C LEU A 995 -15.84 -6.68 -46.60
N ILE A 996 -16.16 -6.16 -45.41
CA ILE A 996 -17.33 -6.58 -44.63
C ILE A 996 -18.63 -6.24 -45.38
N GLU A 997 -18.71 -5.07 -46.04
CA GLU A 997 -19.88 -4.71 -46.84
C GLU A 997 -20.12 -5.64 -48.05
N GLU A 998 -19.04 -6.13 -48.67
CA GLU A 998 -19.12 -7.12 -49.75
C GLU A 998 -19.50 -8.51 -49.25
N SER A 999 -19.05 -8.91 -48.05
CA SER A 999 -19.31 -10.24 -47.48
C SER A 999 -20.81 -10.52 -47.26
N PHE A 1000 -21.62 -9.50 -46.96
CA PHE A 1000 -23.06 -9.67 -46.71
C PHE A 1000 -23.81 -10.34 -47.88
N LYS A 1001 -23.31 -10.25 -49.11
CA LYS A 1001 -23.90 -10.88 -50.30
C LYS A 1001 -23.72 -12.40 -50.35
N SER A 1002 -22.89 -12.97 -49.48
CA SER A 1002 -22.58 -14.41 -49.46
C SER A 1002 -23.50 -15.25 -48.55
N TYR A 1003 -24.24 -14.60 -47.63
CA TYR A 1003 -25.07 -15.29 -46.64
C TYR A 1003 -26.43 -15.74 -47.21
N GLN A 1004 -26.87 -16.92 -46.78
CA GLN A 1004 -28.07 -17.58 -47.26
C GLN A 1004 -29.29 -17.29 -46.38
N CYS A 1005 -29.12 -17.06 -45.07
CA CYS A 1005 -30.19 -16.73 -44.13
C CYS A 1005 -31.10 -15.57 -44.56
N ILE A 1006 -30.55 -14.60 -45.31
CA ILE A 1006 -31.25 -13.41 -45.85
C ILE A 1006 -32.47 -13.82 -46.70
N ASN A 1007 -32.43 -14.98 -47.35
CA ASN A 1007 -33.50 -15.47 -48.23
C ASN A 1007 -34.62 -16.21 -47.48
N CYS A 1008 -34.61 -16.23 -46.14
CA CYS A 1008 -35.64 -16.92 -45.35
C CYS A 1008 -36.91 -16.05 -45.20
N PRO A 1009 -38.13 -16.58 -45.44
CA PRO A 1009 -39.37 -15.81 -45.31
C PRO A 1009 -39.67 -15.31 -43.89
N HIS A 1010 -39.10 -15.96 -42.86
CA HIS A 1010 -39.18 -15.58 -41.45
C HIS A 1010 -37.87 -14.98 -40.92
N PHE A 1011 -37.02 -14.45 -41.81
CA PHE A 1011 -35.70 -13.91 -41.43
C PHE A 1011 -35.79 -12.84 -40.32
N SER A 1012 -36.78 -11.94 -40.37
CA SER A 1012 -36.94 -10.90 -39.35
C SER A 1012 -37.27 -11.46 -37.97
N ASP A 1013 -38.13 -12.49 -37.90
CA ASP A 1013 -38.55 -13.12 -36.66
C ASP A 1013 -37.37 -13.88 -36.02
N HIS A 1014 -36.68 -14.69 -36.84
CA HIS A 1014 -35.48 -15.43 -36.41
C HIS A 1014 -34.31 -14.51 -36.03
N PHE A 1015 -34.15 -13.35 -36.70
CA PHE A 1015 -33.09 -12.40 -36.39
C PHE A 1015 -33.33 -11.71 -35.04
N GLU A 1016 -34.55 -11.28 -34.73
CA GLU A 1016 -34.86 -10.70 -33.41
C GLU A 1016 -34.81 -11.76 -32.29
N GLU A 1017 -35.24 -13.01 -32.55
CA GLU A 1017 -35.04 -14.12 -31.61
C GLU A 1017 -33.55 -14.40 -31.36
N HIS A 1018 -32.73 -14.45 -32.41
CA HIS A 1018 -31.28 -14.63 -32.30
C HIS A 1018 -30.59 -13.47 -31.57
N LYS A 1019 -31.01 -12.23 -31.84
CA LYS A 1019 -30.56 -11.00 -31.17
C LYS A 1019 -30.91 -11.02 -29.68
N HIS A 1020 -32.12 -11.42 -29.30
CA HIS A 1020 -32.52 -11.57 -27.91
C HIS A 1020 -31.72 -12.68 -27.20
N ASN A 1021 -31.64 -13.86 -27.80
CA ASN A 1021 -30.88 -14.99 -27.26
C ASN A 1021 -29.38 -14.68 -27.13
N THR A 1022 -28.81 -13.90 -28.06
CA THR A 1022 -27.40 -13.47 -28.01
C THR A 1022 -27.19 -12.39 -26.95
N LYS A 1023 -28.10 -11.42 -26.80
CA LYS A 1023 -28.06 -10.46 -25.67
C LYS A 1023 -28.05 -11.17 -24.32
N LEU A 1024 -28.92 -12.17 -24.10
CA LEU A 1024 -28.95 -12.95 -22.85
C LEU A 1024 -27.65 -13.74 -22.64
N LYS A 1025 -27.10 -14.37 -23.69
CA LYS A 1025 -25.79 -15.06 -23.63
C LYS A 1025 -24.65 -14.08 -23.31
N ASP A 1026 -24.64 -12.89 -23.88
CA ASP A 1026 -23.57 -11.92 -23.71
C ASP A 1026 -23.68 -11.18 -22.36
N GLU A 1027 -24.89 -10.93 -21.85
CA GLU A 1027 -25.10 -10.47 -20.47
C GLU A 1027 -24.65 -11.53 -19.45
N TYR A 1028 -24.99 -12.81 -19.68
CA TYR A 1028 -24.50 -13.93 -18.86
C TYR A 1028 -22.97 -14.06 -18.90
N LYS A 1029 -22.34 -14.00 -20.08
CA LYS A 1029 -20.86 -13.96 -20.21
C LYS A 1029 -20.26 -12.77 -19.47
N ARG A 1030 -20.84 -11.57 -19.61
CA ARG A 1030 -20.39 -10.33 -18.98
C ARG A 1030 -20.48 -10.41 -17.45
N LEU A 1031 -21.58 -10.92 -16.90
CA LEU A 1031 -21.72 -11.12 -15.46
C LEU A 1031 -20.82 -12.24 -14.94
N LYS A 1032 -20.60 -13.31 -15.72
CA LYS A 1032 -19.61 -14.35 -15.37
C LYS A 1032 -18.18 -13.79 -15.35
N PHE A 1033 -17.83 -12.93 -16.29
CA PHE A 1033 -16.55 -12.22 -16.32
C PHE A 1033 -16.39 -11.24 -15.14
N LEU A 1034 -17.42 -10.44 -14.83
CA LEU A 1034 -17.45 -9.54 -13.66
C LEU A 1034 -17.51 -10.28 -12.30
N LEU A 1035 -17.56 -11.61 -12.32
CA LEU A 1035 -17.45 -12.49 -11.16
C LEU A 1035 -16.17 -13.36 -11.20
N SER A 1036 -15.38 -13.27 -12.28
CA SER A 1036 -14.11 -13.98 -12.42
C SER A 1036 -12.92 -13.06 -12.13
N ASP A 1037 -11.81 -13.70 -11.77
CA ASP A 1037 -10.52 -13.07 -11.48
C ASP A 1037 -10.00 -12.22 -12.67
N GLU A 1038 -10.46 -12.51 -13.90
CA GLU A 1038 -10.11 -11.78 -15.13
C GLU A 1038 -10.62 -10.33 -15.17
N SER A 1039 -11.61 -9.97 -14.35
CA SER A 1039 -12.14 -8.60 -14.27
C SER A 1039 -11.38 -7.67 -13.32
N LEU A 1040 -10.35 -8.17 -12.62
CA LEU A 1040 -9.52 -7.40 -11.71
C LEU A 1040 -8.67 -6.38 -12.49
N SER A 1041 -8.79 -5.10 -12.16
CA SER A 1041 -8.19 -3.98 -12.90
C SER A 1041 -6.66 -4.03 -12.97
N LEU A 1042 -6.01 -4.64 -11.98
CA LEU A 1042 -4.56 -4.81 -11.90
C LEU A 1042 -4.04 -6.15 -12.45
N LEU A 1043 -4.90 -7.08 -12.91
CA LEU A 1043 -4.45 -8.38 -13.43
C LEU A 1043 -3.52 -8.28 -14.66
N PRO A 1044 -3.73 -7.37 -15.63
CA PRO A 1044 -2.79 -7.20 -16.73
C PRO A 1044 -1.39 -6.77 -16.24
N GLU A 1045 -1.32 -5.89 -15.24
CA GLU A 1045 -0.04 -5.46 -14.65
C GLU A 1045 0.62 -6.60 -13.87
N TYR A 1046 -0.16 -7.41 -13.14
CA TYR A 1046 0.33 -8.61 -12.47
C TYR A 1046 0.97 -9.59 -13.46
N GLN A 1047 0.28 -9.91 -14.55
CA GLN A 1047 0.78 -10.78 -15.60
C GLN A 1047 2.07 -10.23 -16.23
N GLN A 1048 2.15 -8.92 -16.51
CA GLN A 1048 3.38 -8.28 -16.98
C GLN A 1048 4.54 -8.42 -15.97
N ARG A 1049 4.27 -8.27 -14.67
CA ARG A 1049 5.27 -8.42 -13.60
C ARG A 1049 5.75 -9.87 -13.46
N VAL A 1050 4.85 -10.84 -13.56
CA VAL A 1050 5.18 -12.28 -13.59
C VAL A 1050 6.09 -12.61 -14.77
N GLN A 1051 5.83 -12.07 -15.97
CA GLN A 1051 6.68 -12.30 -17.14
C GLN A 1051 8.10 -11.72 -16.96
N VAL A 1052 8.25 -10.54 -16.35
CA VAL A 1052 9.57 -9.98 -15.99
C VAL A 1052 10.30 -10.86 -14.96
N LEU A 1053 9.60 -11.34 -13.92
CA LEU A 1053 10.17 -12.22 -12.90
C LEU A 1053 10.61 -13.59 -13.47
N LYS A 1054 9.83 -14.16 -14.40
CA LYS A 1054 10.21 -15.38 -15.14
C LYS A 1054 11.47 -15.17 -15.97
N HIS A 1055 11.49 -14.13 -16.81
CA HIS A 1055 12.62 -13.85 -17.70
C HIS A 1055 13.94 -13.61 -16.95
N LEU A 1056 13.88 -13.02 -15.74
CA LEU A 1056 15.04 -12.81 -14.88
C LEU A 1056 15.37 -13.99 -13.94
N ASN A 1057 14.61 -15.09 -14.01
CA ASN A 1057 14.74 -16.32 -13.21
C ASN A 1057 14.54 -16.12 -11.68
N TYR A 1058 13.59 -15.27 -11.28
CA TYR A 1058 13.14 -15.11 -9.88
C TYR A 1058 12.07 -16.14 -9.50
N ILE A 1059 11.28 -16.53 -10.50
CA ILE A 1059 10.29 -17.61 -10.46
C ILE A 1059 10.47 -18.48 -11.71
N ASP A 1060 10.06 -19.74 -11.65
CA ASP A 1060 10.09 -20.63 -12.82
C ASP A 1060 8.79 -20.56 -13.65
N GLU A 1061 8.65 -21.45 -14.64
CA GLU A 1061 7.46 -21.50 -15.49
C GLU A 1061 6.18 -21.92 -14.75
N ASN A 1062 6.30 -22.62 -13.63
CA ASN A 1062 5.19 -23.00 -12.75
C ASN A 1062 4.88 -21.90 -11.71
N ASN A 1063 5.57 -20.76 -11.78
CA ASN A 1063 5.56 -19.63 -10.84
C ASN A 1063 6.18 -19.91 -9.45
N ALA A 1064 6.89 -21.03 -9.27
CA ALA A 1064 7.51 -21.36 -7.99
C ALA A 1064 8.78 -20.50 -7.74
N VAL A 1065 8.97 -20.08 -6.48
CA VAL A 1065 9.97 -19.05 -6.11
C VAL A 1065 11.39 -19.62 -6.01
N GLN A 1066 12.20 -19.24 -6.99
CA GLN A 1066 13.62 -19.63 -7.15
C GLN A 1066 14.54 -18.87 -6.19
N LEU A 1067 15.82 -19.23 -6.13
CA LEU A 1067 16.78 -18.64 -5.18
C LEU A 1067 16.88 -17.11 -5.29
N LYS A 1068 16.88 -16.55 -6.51
CA LYS A 1068 16.78 -15.09 -6.73
C LYS A 1068 15.51 -14.48 -6.11
N GLY A 1069 14.37 -15.13 -6.28
CA GLY A 1069 13.10 -14.71 -5.67
C GLY A 1069 13.14 -14.73 -4.14
N ARG A 1070 13.72 -15.79 -3.54
CA ARG A 1070 13.90 -15.89 -2.08
C ARG A 1070 14.82 -14.81 -1.52
N VAL A 1071 15.88 -14.45 -2.26
CA VAL A 1071 16.78 -13.33 -1.92
C VAL A 1071 16.04 -11.98 -1.97
N ALA A 1072 15.25 -11.73 -3.01
CA ALA A 1072 14.47 -10.50 -3.15
C ALA A 1072 13.38 -10.34 -2.07
N CYS A 1073 12.91 -11.43 -1.45
CA CYS A 1073 11.98 -11.35 -0.33
C CYS A 1073 12.57 -10.70 0.94
N GLU A 1074 13.89 -10.77 1.16
CA GLU A 1074 14.56 -10.09 2.29
C GLU A 1074 14.80 -8.58 2.04
N ILE A 1075 14.65 -8.11 0.80
CA ILE A 1075 15.07 -6.75 0.39
C ILE A 1075 13.87 -5.80 0.40
N SER A 1076 13.93 -4.76 1.24
CA SER A 1076 12.81 -3.85 1.47
C SER A 1076 12.51 -2.85 0.34
N ASN A 1077 13.53 -2.44 -0.44
CA ASN A 1077 13.42 -1.40 -1.47
C ASN A 1077 14.29 -1.74 -2.70
N HIS A 1078 13.81 -1.45 -3.92
CA HIS A 1078 14.52 -1.73 -5.19
C HIS A 1078 15.02 -3.18 -5.28
N GLU A 1079 14.14 -4.12 -4.94
CA GLU A 1079 14.40 -5.53 -4.69
C GLU A 1079 15.11 -6.26 -5.85
N ILE A 1080 14.69 -6.01 -7.09
CA ILE A 1080 15.35 -6.57 -8.29
C ILE A 1080 16.75 -5.98 -8.49
N MET A 1081 16.90 -4.65 -8.36
CA MET A 1081 18.17 -3.96 -8.61
C MET A 1081 19.27 -4.44 -7.66
N ILE A 1082 18.95 -4.55 -6.36
CA ILE A 1082 19.88 -5.02 -5.35
C ILE A 1082 20.19 -6.51 -5.54
N THR A 1083 19.20 -7.32 -5.93
CA THR A 1083 19.40 -8.75 -6.19
C THR A 1083 20.33 -8.96 -7.39
N GLU A 1084 20.13 -8.28 -8.52
CA GLU A 1084 21.07 -8.39 -9.67
C GLU A 1084 22.49 -7.93 -9.31
N LEU A 1085 22.66 -6.84 -8.55
CA LEU A 1085 24.00 -6.39 -8.10
C LEU A 1085 24.75 -7.43 -7.25
N VAL A 1086 24.02 -8.27 -6.52
CA VAL A 1086 24.59 -9.39 -5.75
C VAL A 1086 24.90 -10.57 -6.66
N PHE A 1087 23.98 -10.98 -7.54
CA PHE A 1087 24.18 -12.14 -8.43
C PHE A 1087 25.21 -11.88 -9.55
N GLU A 1088 25.36 -10.64 -10.04
CA GLU A 1088 26.46 -10.24 -10.93
C GLU A 1088 27.80 -10.06 -10.19
N ASN A 1089 27.87 -10.31 -8.87
CA ASN A 1089 29.08 -10.20 -8.04
C ASN A 1089 29.74 -8.80 -7.99
N VAL A 1090 29.02 -7.74 -8.39
CA VAL A 1090 29.53 -6.35 -8.41
C VAL A 1090 30.01 -5.88 -7.03
N LEU A 1091 29.38 -6.37 -5.96
CA LEU A 1091 29.71 -6.04 -4.57
C LEU A 1091 30.86 -6.90 -4.00
N THR A 1092 31.22 -8.01 -4.65
CA THR A 1092 32.15 -9.01 -4.10
C THR A 1092 33.61 -8.58 -4.19
N GLU A 1093 34.00 -7.81 -5.22
CA GLU A 1093 35.34 -7.22 -5.33
C GLU A 1093 35.56 -6.09 -4.29
N LEU A 1094 34.61 -5.16 -4.20
CA LEU A 1094 34.70 -3.86 -3.50
C LEU A 1094 35.00 -3.94 -1.99
N HIS A 1095 35.65 -2.91 -1.44
CA HIS A 1095 35.87 -2.75 0.01
C HIS A 1095 34.55 -2.37 0.74
N PRO A 1096 34.33 -2.76 2.01
CA PRO A 1096 33.11 -2.41 2.78
C PRO A 1096 32.74 -0.91 2.76
N THR A 1097 33.72 -0.01 2.75
CA THR A 1097 33.49 1.44 2.63
C THR A 1097 32.93 1.86 1.27
N GLU A 1098 33.30 1.14 0.20
CA GLU A 1098 32.89 1.40 -1.18
C GLU A 1098 31.54 0.79 -1.47
N ILE A 1099 31.26 -0.39 -0.91
CA ILE A 1099 29.92 -1.01 -0.89
C ILE A 1099 28.90 -0.07 -0.24
N ALA A 1100 29.21 0.49 0.93
CA ALA A 1100 28.36 1.47 1.59
C ALA A 1100 28.15 2.73 0.74
N ALA A 1101 29.21 3.26 0.14
CA ALA A 1101 29.14 4.42 -0.75
C ALA A 1101 28.29 4.13 -2.00
N LEU A 1102 28.45 2.98 -2.64
CA LEU A 1102 27.74 2.58 -3.85
C LEU A 1102 26.25 2.38 -3.58
N LEU A 1103 25.88 1.61 -2.55
CA LEU A 1103 24.48 1.36 -2.19
C LEU A 1103 23.74 2.63 -1.71
N SER A 1104 24.46 3.72 -1.38
CA SER A 1104 23.82 5.00 -1.02
C SER A 1104 22.95 5.59 -2.15
N CYS A 1105 23.22 5.25 -3.42
CA CYS A 1105 22.42 5.75 -4.55
C CYS A 1105 21.01 5.16 -4.63
N VAL A 1106 20.74 4.08 -3.90
CA VAL A 1106 19.44 3.37 -3.84
C VAL A 1106 18.53 3.94 -2.75
N VAL A 1107 19.04 4.80 -1.86
CA VAL A 1107 18.29 5.38 -0.72
C VAL A 1107 18.23 6.91 -0.70
N PHE A 1108 18.88 7.57 -1.67
CA PHE A 1108 18.94 9.04 -1.78
C PHE A 1108 17.97 9.59 -2.83
N GLU A 1109 17.01 10.41 -2.39
CA GLU A 1109 15.88 10.88 -3.22
C GLU A 1109 16.12 12.23 -3.94
N GLN A 1110 17.17 12.98 -3.60
CA GLN A 1110 17.23 14.40 -3.96
C GLN A 1110 17.87 14.65 -5.34
N LYS A 1111 17.09 15.31 -6.21
CA LYS A 1111 17.49 15.66 -7.59
C LYS A 1111 18.55 16.76 -7.67
N ASN A 1112 18.66 17.61 -6.64
CA ASN A 1112 19.63 18.71 -6.58
C ASN A 1112 20.67 18.40 -5.51
N CYS A 1113 21.93 18.26 -5.93
CA CYS A 1113 23.10 18.01 -5.09
C CYS A 1113 24.36 18.42 -5.89
N SER A 1114 25.43 18.82 -5.20
CA SER A 1114 26.78 18.91 -5.75
C SER A 1114 27.21 17.58 -6.41
N GLU A 1115 27.94 17.65 -7.52
CA GLU A 1115 28.55 16.46 -8.13
C GLU A 1115 29.67 15.90 -7.23
N PRO A 1116 29.63 14.60 -6.86
CA PRO A 1116 30.61 13.99 -5.96
C PRO A 1116 31.90 13.63 -6.69
N LYS A 1117 33.03 13.72 -6.00
CA LYS A 1117 34.33 13.20 -6.44
C LYS A 1117 34.41 11.71 -6.09
N LEU A 1118 34.51 10.86 -7.10
CA LEU A 1118 34.51 9.42 -6.93
C LEU A 1118 35.89 8.82 -7.17
N ALA A 1119 36.25 7.81 -6.38
CA ALA A 1119 37.34 6.90 -6.68
C ALA A 1119 37.04 6.11 -7.98
N PRO A 1120 38.06 5.66 -8.74
CA PRO A 1120 37.83 4.96 -10.01
C PRO A 1120 36.99 3.68 -9.86
N GLU A 1121 37.10 2.98 -8.74
CA GLU A 1121 36.32 1.77 -8.44
C GLU A 1121 34.85 2.09 -8.17
N LEU A 1122 34.55 3.25 -7.55
CA LEU A 1122 33.19 3.78 -7.42
C LEU A 1122 32.60 4.25 -8.76
N VAL A 1123 33.44 4.69 -9.71
CA VAL A 1123 32.99 5.00 -11.09
C VAL A 1123 32.63 3.70 -11.82
N LYS A 1124 33.47 2.65 -11.76
CA LYS A 1124 33.16 1.30 -12.28
C LYS A 1124 31.82 0.79 -11.72
N GLY A 1125 31.64 0.83 -10.40
CA GLY A 1125 30.39 0.40 -9.76
C GLY A 1125 29.16 1.20 -10.18
N LYS A 1126 29.29 2.53 -10.34
CA LYS A 1126 28.22 3.40 -10.86
C LYS A 1126 27.85 3.05 -12.30
N GLU A 1127 28.82 2.76 -13.16
CA GLU A 1127 28.57 2.36 -14.55
C GLU A 1127 27.88 0.98 -14.61
N SER A 1128 28.26 0.02 -13.76
CA SER A 1128 27.55 -1.26 -13.60
C SER A 1128 26.09 -1.07 -13.20
N ILE A 1129 25.79 -0.24 -12.19
CA ILE A 1129 24.41 0.08 -11.78
C ILE A 1129 23.59 0.62 -12.95
N LEU A 1130 24.14 1.56 -13.72
CA LEU A 1130 23.44 2.15 -14.86
C LEU A 1130 23.28 1.18 -16.04
N SER A 1131 24.16 0.17 -16.18
CA SER A 1131 23.99 -0.91 -17.16
C SER A 1131 22.82 -1.82 -16.79
N ILE A 1132 22.79 -2.33 -15.55
CA ILE A 1132 21.73 -3.21 -15.05
C ILE A 1132 20.37 -2.49 -15.08
N ALA A 1133 20.32 -1.22 -14.68
CA ALA A 1133 19.10 -0.42 -14.74
C ALA A 1133 18.54 -0.28 -16.17
N ARG A 1134 19.40 -0.19 -17.20
CA ARG A 1134 18.98 -0.19 -18.62
C ARG A 1134 18.43 -1.54 -19.06
N GLN A 1135 19.05 -2.64 -18.64
CA GLN A 1135 18.58 -3.99 -18.96
C GLN A 1135 17.19 -4.24 -18.36
N ILE A 1136 16.98 -3.91 -17.08
CA ILE A 1136 15.67 -4.01 -16.40
C ILE A 1136 14.63 -3.10 -17.08
N SER A 1137 14.97 -1.83 -17.34
CA SER A 1137 14.07 -0.85 -18.01
C SER A 1137 13.66 -1.31 -19.42
N GLY A 1138 14.61 -1.83 -20.20
CA GLY A 1138 14.36 -2.39 -21.53
C GLY A 1138 13.41 -3.59 -21.48
N LEU A 1139 13.60 -4.50 -20.52
CA LEU A 1139 12.77 -5.68 -20.35
C LEU A 1139 11.34 -5.33 -19.90
N GLN A 1140 11.19 -4.40 -18.96
CA GLN A 1140 9.87 -3.88 -18.54
C GLN A 1140 9.11 -3.23 -19.70
N ARG A 1141 9.82 -2.46 -20.55
CA ARG A 1141 9.26 -1.87 -21.77
C ARG A 1141 8.88 -2.92 -22.81
N GLN A 1142 9.66 -3.99 -22.96
CA GLN A 1142 9.37 -5.11 -23.86
C GLN A 1142 8.06 -5.84 -23.50
N TYR A 1143 7.76 -6.01 -22.22
CA TYR A 1143 6.49 -6.59 -21.75
C TYR A 1143 5.34 -5.56 -21.64
N GLY A 1144 5.54 -4.31 -22.08
CA GLY A 1144 4.48 -3.31 -22.18
C GLY A 1144 4.12 -2.60 -20.86
N MET A 1145 5.04 -2.52 -19.90
CA MET A 1145 4.82 -1.76 -18.66
C MET A 1145 4.87 -0.24 -18.91
N ASN A 1146 3.90 0.48 -18.36
CA ASN A 1146 3.82 1.94 -18.41
C ASN A 1146 4.75 2.60 -17.38
N LEU A 1147 6.06 2.62 -17.64
CA LEU A 1147 7.05 3.30 -16.78
C LEU A 1147 6.92 4.83 -16.84
N VAL A 1148 6.84 5.47 -15.67
CA VAL A 1148 6.75 6.94 -15.55
C VAL A 1148 8.16 7.57 -15.54
N GLY A 1149 8.83 7.50 -16.69
CA GLY A 1149 10.19 8.01 -16.90
C GLY A 1149 11.21 6.91 -17.23
N ASP A 1150 12.50 7.22 -17.05
CA ASP A 1150 13.60 6.26 -17.16
C ASP A 1150 14.00 5.76 -15.76
N TYR A 1151 14.11 4.44 -15.60
CA TYR A 1151 14.47 3.80 -14.33
C TYR A 1151 15.87 4.19 -13.83
N GLU A 1152 16.79 4.57 -14.73
CA GLU A 1152 18.08 5.18 -14.38
C GLU A 1152 17.93 6.46 -13.54
N ASP A 1153 16.81 7.19 -13.72
CA ASP A 1153 16.55 8.48 -13.08
C ASP A 1153 16.01 8.34 -11.64
N GLU A 1154 15.84 7.12 -11.14
CA GLU A 1154 15.57 6.84 -9.71
C GLU A 1154 16.87 6.87 -8.87
N PHE A 1155 17.99 6.38 -9.42
CA PHE A 1155 19.25 6.22 -8.67
C PHE A 1155 20.05 7.53 -8.61
N LYS A 1156 20.27 8.08 -7.40
CA LYS A 1156 20.96 9.37 -7.21
C LYS A 1156 22.29 9.23 -6.47
N PHE A 1157 23.37 9.42 -7.23
CA PHE A 1157 24.75 9.21 -6.78
C PHE A 1157 25.32 10.33 -5.88
N GLY A 1158 24.58 11.41 -5.62
CA GLY A 1158 25.11 12.65 -5.02
C GLY A 1158 25.81 12.52 -3.65
N LEU A 1159 25.41 11.56 -2.81
CA LEU A 1159 26.00 11.34 -1.49
C LEU A 1159 27.10 10.26 -1.42
N MET A 1160 27.54 9.69 -2.55
CA MET A 1160 28.59 8.65 -2.55
C MET A 1160 29.89 9.09 -1.85
N GLU A 1161 30.42 10.28 -2.16
CA GLU A 1161 31.64 10.83 -1.53
C GLU A 1161 31.47 11.01 -0.01
N VAL A 1162 30.29 11.51 0.40
CA VAL A 1162 29.91 11.77 1.80
C VAL A 1162 29.83 10.46 2.60
N VAL A 1163 29.24 9.41 2.03
CA VAL A 1163 29.10 8.10 2.67
C VAL A 1163 30.43 7.34 2.68
N PHE A 1164 31.25 7.45 1.63
CA PHE A 1164 32.58 6.86 1.57
C PHE A 1164 33.48 7.38 2.70
N GLU A 1165 33.62 8.70 2.85
CA GLU A 1165 34.43 9.28 3.93
C GLU A 1165 33.80 9.09 5.32
N TRP A 1166 32.47 8.99 5.41
CA TRP A 1166 31.81 8.60 6.66
C TRP A 1166 32.18 7.16 7.07
N ALA A 1167 32.17 6.20 6.14
CA ALA A 1167 32.57 4.83 6.42
C ALA A 1167 34.08 4.71 6.77
N ARG A 1168 34.92 5.58 6.20
CA ARG A 1168 36.37 5.68 6.55
C ARG A 1168 36.64 6.33 7.92
N GLY A 1169 35.62 6.84 8.61
CA GLY A 1169 35.75 7.37 9.97
C GLY A 1169 35.84 8.90 10.09
N LEU A 1170 35.63 9.66 9.01
CA LEU A 1170 35.75 11.13 9.04
C LEU A 1170 34.72 11.78 10.01
N PRO A 1171 35.06 12.87 10.73
CA PRO A 1171 34.11 13.55 11.62
C PRO A 1171 32.91 14.15 10.89
N PHE A 1172 31.75 14.19 11.54
CA PHE A 1172 30.51 14.63 10.88
C PHE A 1172 30.58 16.11 10.43
N ALA A 1173 31.28 16.95 11.18
CA ALA A 1173 31.52 18.36 10.83
C ALA A 1173 32.34 18.55 9.53
N GLU A 1174 33.13 17.55 9.13
CA GLU A 1174 33.94 17.58 7.91
C GLU A 1174 33.17 17.02 6.71
N ILE A 1175 32.40 15.93 6.87
CA ILE A 1175 31.54 15.43 5.77
C ILE A 1175 30.50 16.46 5.34
N THR A 1176 30.00 17.28 6.27
CA THR A 1176 29.06 18.38 5.96
C THR A 1176 29.67 19.53 5.16
N GLY A 1177 31.00 19.55 4.98
CA GLY A 1177 31.70 20.48 4.09
C GLY A 1177 31.85 19.96 2.65
N LEU A 1178 31.52 18.69 2.38
CA LEU A 1178 31.70 18.06 1.07
C LEU A 1178 30.48 18.23 0.13
N THR A 1179 29.32 18.60 0.66
CA THR A 1179 28.04 18.67 -0.07
C THR A 1179 27.20 19.88 0.34
N ASP A 1180 26.28 20.31 -0.53
CA ASP A 1180 25.25 21.33 -0.24
C ASP A 1180 23.97 20.76 0.42
N VAL A 1181 23.88 19.44 0.58
CA VAL A 1181 22.74 18.74 1.20
C VAL A 1181 22.68 18.98 2.72
N GLN A 1182 21.52 19.44 3.23
CA GLN A 1182 21.35 19.74 4.67
C GLN A 1182 21.54 18.50 5.56
N GLU A 1183 22.11 18.69 6.76
CA GLU A 1183 22.66 17.64 7.61
C GLU A 1183 21.66 16.55 8.01
N GLY A 1184 20.40 16.91 8.26
CA GLY A 1184 19.33 15.97 8.60
C GLY A 1184 18.91 15.04 7.46
N ILE A 1185 19.25 15.38 6.21
CA ILE A 1185 19.05 14.51 5.04
C ILE A 1185 20.19 13.50 4.94
N ILE A 1186 21.44 13.93 5.18
CA ILE A 1186 22.61 13.04 5.23
C ILE A 1186 22.39 11.96 6.30
N VAL A 1187 21.96 12.35 7.51
CA VAL A 1187 21.63 11.39 8.59
C VAL A 1187 20.54 10.40 8.16
N ARG A 1188 19.45 10.87 7.53
CA ARG A 1188 18.38 9.97 7.03
C ARG A 1188 18.89 8.98 5.96
N CYS A 1189 19.75 9.45 5.06
CA CYS A 1189 20.34 8.62 4.01
C CYS A 1189 21.15 7.47 4.62
N ILE A 1190 22.03 7.77 5.59
CA ILE A 1190 22.88 6.77 6.24
C ILE A 1190 22.04 5.83 7.14
N GLN A 1191 20.97 6.32 7.78
CA GLN A 1191 20.03 5.47 8.52
C GLN A 1191 19.33 4.45 7.62
N ARG A 1192 18.79 4.87 6.46
CA ARG A 1192 18.21 3.95 5.48
C ARG A 1192 19.24 3.00 4.88
N LEU A 1193 20.45 3.47 4.60
CA LEU A 1193 21.55 2.63 4.12
C LEU A 1193 21.91 1.52 5.11
N HIS A 1194 21.82 1.77 6.43
CA HIS A 1194 22.00 0.74 7.45
C HIS A 1194 20.88 -0.31 7.42
N GLU A 1195 19.64 0.08 7.10
CA GLU A 1195 18.54 -0.85 6.83
C GLU A 1195 18.88 -1.69 5.58
N THR A 1196 19.23 -1.08 4.45
CA THR A 1196 19.63 -1.76 3.21
C THR A 1196 20.82 -2.71 3.37
N LEU A 1197 21.89 -2.30 4.08
CA LEU A 1197 23.06 -3.15 4.32
C LEU A 1197 22.72 -4.38 5.17
N ARG A 1198 21.79 -4.26 6.13
CA ARG A 1198 21.30 -5.42 6.91
C ARG A 1198 20.48 -6.36 6.03
N ASP A 1199 19.63 -5.83 5.16
CA ASP A 1199 18.82 -6.62 4.24
C ASP A 1199 19.73 -7.39 3.25
N VAL A 1200 20.77 -6.74 2.67
CA VAL A 1200 21.78 -7.42 1.83
C VAL A 1200 22.63 -8.44 2.61
N ARG A 1201 22.97 -8.16 3.87
CA ARG A 1201 23.64 -9.13 4.76
C ARG A 1201 22.77 -10.37 5.01
N ASN A 1202 21.46 -10.19 5.19
CA ASN A 1202 20.52 -11.31 5.33
C ASN A 1202 20.40 -12.11 4.02
N ALA A 1203 20.34 -11.44 2.87
CA ALA A 1203 20.37 -12.07 1.56
C ALA A 1203 21.64 -12.92 1.34
N ALA A 1204 22.83 -12.39 1.68
CA ALA A 1204 24.09 -13.12 1.59
C ALA A 1204 24.08 -14.44 2.39
N ARG A 1205 23.41 -14.46 3.55
CA ARG A 1205 23.19 -15.68 4.35
C ARG A 1205 22.28 -16.70 3.65
N ILE A 1206 21.30 -16.27 2.86
CA ILE A 1206 20.42 -17.17 2.07
C ILE A 1206 21.17 -17.72 0.84
N ILE A 1207 22.01 -16.92 0.21
CA ILE A 1207 22.88 -17.32 -0.91
C ILE A 1207 23.97 -18.30 -0.44
N GLY A 1208 24.42 -18.17 0.81
CA GLY A 1208 25.52 -18.94 1.37
C GLY A 1208 26.90 -18.32 1.18
N ASP A 1209 26.99 -17.01 0.92
CA ASP A 1209 28.27 -16.29 0.81
C ASP A 1209 28.71 -15.70 2.18
N PRO A 1210 29.70 -16.29 2.85
CA PRO A 1210 30.21 -15.79 4.13
C PRO A 1210 31.14 -14.56 3.98
N VAL A 1211 31.67 -14.30 2.77
CA VAL A 1211 32.53 -13.14 2.50
C VAL A 1211 31.67 -11.90 2.34
N LEU A 1212 30.63 -11.97 1.50
CA LEU A 1212 29.67 -10.88 1.34
C LEU A 1212 28.94 -10.59 2.65
N TYR A 1213 28.51 -11.63 3.40
CA TYR A 1213 27.92 -11.46 4.73
C TYR A 1213 28.83 -10.61 5.65
N ARG A 1214 30.13 -10.96 5.75
CA ARG A 1214 31.09 -10.22 6.59
C ARG A 1214 31.31 -8.79 6.09
N LYS A 1215 31.50 -8.59 4.78
CA LYS A 1215 31.67 -7.25 4.18
C LYS A 1215 30.46 -6.35 4.48
N MET A 1216 29.24 -6.87 4.43
CA MET A 1216 28.02 -6.10 4.76
C MET A 1216 27.91 -5.79 6.25
N GLU A 1217 28.28 -6.73 7.13
CA GLU A 1217 28.30 -6.51 8.57
C GLU A 1217 29.35 -5.46 8.99
N GLU A 1218 30.56 -5.54 8.42
CA GLU A 1218 31.62 -4.54 8.58
C GLU A 1218 31.19 -3.16 8.07
N ALA A 1219 30.62 -3.07 6.86
CA ALA A 1219 30.11 -1.82 6.29
C ALA A 1219 29.02 -1.19 7.18
N SER A 1220 28.08 -2.01 7.69
CA SER A 1220 27.05 -1.61 8.64
C SER A 1220 27.66 -1.06 9.94
N LEU A 1221 28.68 -1.71 10.50
CA LEU A 1221 29.36 -1.26 11.71
C LEU A 1221 30.15 0.05 11.48
N MET A 1222 30.80 0.22 10.34
CA MET A 1222 31.55 1.44 9.98
C MET A 1222 30.66 2.69 9.93
N ILE A 1223 29.44 2.57 9.38
CA ILE A 1223 28.50 3.70 9.30
C ILE A 1223 27.71 3.92 10.61
N LYS A 1224 27.54 2.90 11.45
CA LYS A 1224 26.68 2.93 12.65
C LYS A 1224 27.38 3.57 13.86
N ARG A 1225 27.60 4.89 13.77
CA ARG A 1225 28.26 5.68 14.83
C ARG A 1225 27.68 7.08 15.00
N ASP A 1226 28.05 7.69 16.12
CA ASP A 1226 28.02 9.13 16.38
C ASP A 1226 26.63 9.79 16.15
N ILE A 1227 26.59 11.05 15.71
CA ILE A 1227 25.35 11.83 15.57
C ILE A 1227 24.30 11.19 14.63
N VAL A 1228 24.72 10.32 13.70
CA VAL A 1228 23.81 9.64 12.76
C VAL A 1228 22.91 8.62 13.50
N PHE A 1229 23.45 7.94 14.51
CA PHE A 1229 22.71 6.96 15.33
C PHE A 1229 22.61 7.39 16.80
N ALA A 1230 22.60 8.70 17.05
CA ALA A 1230 22.34 9.26 18.37
C ALA A 1230 20.96 8.82 18.88
N ALA A 1231 20.91 8.27 20.10
CA ALA A 1231 19.68 7.79 20.71
C ALA A 1231 18.67 8.92 20.93
N SER A 1232 17.39 8.64 20.62
CA SER A 1232 16.29 9.58 20.75
C SER A 1232 16.13 10.11 22.17
N LEU A 1233 15.81 11.40 22.29
CA LEU A 1233 15.48 12.06 23.54
C LEU A 1233 14.12 11.62 24.10
N TYR A 1234 13.28 10.95 23.31
CA TYR A 1234 12.01 10.35 23.76
C TYR A 1234 12.16 8.94 24.33
N THR A 1235 13.18 8.18 23.90
CA THR A 1235 13.38 6.79 24.37
C THR A 1235 14.17 6.70 25.68
N GLN A 1236 14.71 7.83 26.15
CA GLN A 1236 15.42 8.06 27.41
C GLN A 1236 14.56 8.86 28.41
#